data_AF-A0A315VF20-F1
#
_entry.id   AF-A0A315VF20-F1
#
_cell.length_a   1.000
_cell.length_b   1.000
_cell.length_c   1.000
_cell.angle_alpha   90.00
_cell.angle_beta   90.00
_cell.angle_gamma   90.00
#
_symmetry.space_group_name_H-M   'P 1'
#
loop_
_entity.id
_entity.type
_entity.pdbx_description
1 polymer ?
#
loop_
_entity_poly.entity_id
_entity_poly.type
_entity_poly.pdbx_seq_one_letter_code
_entity_poly.pdbx_strand_id
1 'polypeptide(L)'
;MPNFCAAPNCTRKSTQSDLAFFRFPRDPERCRIWVENCRRADLEAKTADQLNKHYRLCAKHFDPAMVCKTSPYRTVLKDTAIPTIFDLTSHLKNPYTRHRKQIKELTDEDIQRIKERRLASAEQTIKKEDLSNIVDNEPQLSADEKEYRDYLRSLFEILFMLAKQAIPLTTVRVSEEELKSNNFQAVIDYCMNAGDEALRKRFEVTAVNSEYLSGAQLNQLLDVCENTVREEMLMEVRESRFYSLVTGDLVEFANSKHLPVFLRFVNQQNVLREEFVDFLPFVDGDEAALVESLEALLVDRWGLSMEDCRGQAHKATGTATTKMKAVAVLLMEKYPLALHMPCSHMALNIHLANNLPFPNVQIVMENLRRITSFFKTPHTQDELEKAISIQFQKNQEKGNALKKMCSSGWTEQHNIFDVLLDILPSLLLCMDSIRENGGGKFSSSVTADAYSIGESIADFEVIVTVVILKNVLTFTRAFGRNLQGETLDVFSAANSLTAVLYSLNEVNDNIDVYHEFWYSEAVSLAALMQIPVSVPRLFLRKQRAADLGEIQAETYFKEYVTVPVIRGIMQEVEDMFCDNNLRALKCLSLVPAVMGHMKFNTTEENFAEVYSGDLPNPDTLPAELHCWRIKWKHRGKEVRLPTTIHETLQLPDVKFFPNVDAFLKVLSTMPVLKVEKGTGDTATERLRAYVGSVPARHLNKSLAMLHINTHVKHDLDVMVDKYCRLYPEDDPEAEAEDVSEDVIVTKVI
;
A
#
# COMPACT_ATOMS: atom_id res chain seq x y z
N MET A 1 5.00 3.48 54.61
CA MET A 1 5.21 4.59 53.65
C MET A 1 5.64 3.98 52.33
N PRO A 2 5.19 4.46 51.16
CA PRO A 2 5.74 4.03 49.87
C PRO A 2 7.25 4.26 49.87
N ASN A 3 8.00 3.17 49.73
CA ASN A 3 9.45 3.20 49.78
C ASN A 3 10.07 3.67 48.46
N PHE A 4 9.26 4.03 47.46
CA PHE A 4 9.68 4.29 46.08
C PHE A 4 9.43 5.74 45.66
N CYS A 5 10.20 6.21 44.69
CA CYS A 5 9.97 7.47 44.00
C CYS A 5 8.60 7.45 43.30
N ALA A 6 7.86 8.56 43.38
CA ALA A 6 6.55 8.71 42.73
C ALA A 6 6.67 8.97 41.22
N ALA A 7 7.85 9.34 40.70
CA ALA A 7 8.05 9.61 39.29
C ALA A 7 7.82 8.36 38.43
N PRO A 8 7.19 8.49 37.25
CA PRO A 8 7.06 7.40 36.30
C PRO A 8 8.43 6.81 35.94
N ASN A 9 8.49 5.49 35.80
CA ASN A 9 9.69 4.72 35.44
C ASN A 9 10.90 4.87 36.40
N CYS A 10 10.72 5.45 37.59
CA CYS A 10 11.77 5.57 38.60
C CYS A 10 11.71 4.43 39.62
N THR A 11 12.66 3.49 39.54
CA THR A 11 12.73 2.31 40.43
C THR A 11 13.43 2.56 41.77
N ARG A 12 13.82 3.81 42.05
CA ARG A 12 14.63 4.17 43.23
C ARG A 12 13.84 4.10 44.52
N LYS A 13 14.50 3.59 45.56
CA LYS A 13 13.93 3.47 46.91
C LYS A 13 14.57 4.43 47.90
N SER A 14 13.76 5.01 48.78
CA SER A 14 14.22 5.93 49.83
C SER A 14 15.15 5.29 50.86
N THR A 15 15.15 3.97 50.97
CA THR A 15 15.99 3.21 51.91
C THR A 15 17.32 2.76 51.32
N GLN A 16 17.51 2.87 50.00
CA GLN A 16 18.65 2.28 49.28
C GLN A 16 19.39 3.26 48.35
N SER A 17 19.05 4.55 48.33
CA SER A 17 19.73 5.52 47.47
C SER A 17 20.55 6.56 48.23
N ASP A 18 21.66 6.92 47.63
CA ASP A 18 22.55 8.05 47.90
C ASP A 18 21.93 9.44 47.65
N LEU A 19 20.66 9.50 47.23
CA LEU A 19 19.96 10.72 46.85
C LEU A 19 18.87 11.13 47.84
N ALA A 20 18.67 12.44 47.95
CA ALA A 20 17.61 13.00 48.77
C ALA A 20 16.22 12.74 48.19
N PHE A 21 15.25 12.45 49.06
CA PHE A 21 13.83 12.33 48.71
C PHE A 21 13.03 13.48 49.30
N PHE A 22 12.26 14.14 48.45
CA PHE A 22 11.45 15.30 48.80
C PHE A 22 9.97 14.94 48.87
N ARG A 23 9.26 15.53 49.83
CA ARG A 23 7.81 15.40 49.99
C ARG A 23 7.11 16.31 48.99
N PHE A 24 5.94 15.90 48.50
CA PHE A 24 5.06 16.82 47.77
C PHE A 24 4.77 18.05 48.65
N PRO A 25 4.78 19.28 48.11
CA PRO A 25 4.43 20.48 48.84
C PRO A 25 3.03 20.39 49.46
N ARG A 26 2.82 21.03 50.61
CA ARG A 26 1.47 21.20 51.19
C ARG A 26 0.69 22.34 50.55
N ASP A 27 1.41 23.26 49.90
CA ASP A 27 0.82 24.31 49.10
C ASP A 27 0.04 23.69 47.91
N PRO A 28 -1.27 23.92 47.79
CA PRO A 28 -2.10 23.27 46.78
C PRO A 28 -1.64 23.54 45.34
N GLU A 29 -1.24 24.79 45.04
CA GLU A 29 -0.87 25.19 43.68
C GLU A 29 0.46 24.55 43.27
N ARG A 30 1.46 24.61 44.14
CA ARG A 30 2.75 23.94 43.89
C ARG A 30 2.62 22.42 43.87
N CYS A 31 1.72 21.85 44.67
CA CYS A 31 1.44 20.42 44.64
C CYS A 31 0.79 19.99 43.32
N ARG A 32 -0.14 20.80 42.78
CA ARG A 32 -0.79 20.57 41.48
C ARG A 32 0.26 20.48 40.36
N ILE A 33 1.20 21.43 40.31
CA ILE A 33 2.29 21.45 39.31
C ILE A 33 3.18 20.21 39.44
N TRP A 34 3.48 19.75 40.66
CA TRP A 34 4.27 18.52 40.85
C TRP A 34 3.54 17.27 40.37
N VAL A 35 2.22 17.20 40.54
CA VAL A 35 1.38 16.09 40.07
C VAL A 35 1.29 16.08 38.55
N GLU A 36 1.04 17.24 37.96
CA GLU A 36 0.98 17.45 36.51
C GLU A 36 2.28 17.01 35.82
N ASN A 37 3.43 17.42 36.38
CA ASN A 37 4.74 17.02 35.85
C ASN A 37 5.04 15.51 36.05
N CYS A 38 4.44 14.86 37.04
CA CYS A 38 4.56 13.41 37.21
C CYS A 38 3.74 12.61 36.19
N ARG A 39 2.72 13.22 35.53
CA ARG A 39 1.83 12.59 34.54
C ARG A 39 1.31 11.21 34.97
N ARG A 40 0.82 11.13 36.21
CA ARG A 40 0.29 9.90 36.83
C ARG A 40 -1.15 10.11 37.29
N ALA A 41 -2.09 9.46 36.60
CA ALA A 41 -3.51 9.53 36.91
C ALA A 41 -3.86 9.14 38.36
N ASP A 42 -3.09 8.25 38.99
CA ASP A 42 -3.33 7.85 40.39
C ASP A 42 -2.97 8.92 41.43
N LEU A 43 -2.25 9.98 41.03
CA LEU A 43 -1.92 11.12 41.88
C LEU A 43 -2.91 12.28 41.75
N GLU A 44 -3.59 12.40 40.60
CA GLU A 44 -4.54 13.48 40.30
C GLU A 44 -5.77 13.46 41.21
N ALA A 45 -6.25 12.28 41.59
CA ALA A 45 -7.39 12.12 42.47
C ALA A 45 -7.08 12.34 43.98
N LYS A 46 -5.87 12.80 44.34
CA LYS A 46 -5.39 12.86 45.74
C LYS A 46 -5.17 14.27 46.23
N THR A 47 -5.51 14.52 47.50
CA THR A 47 -5.29 15.84 48.11
C THR A 47 -3.81 16.10 48.40
N ALA A 48 -3.42 17.38 48.47
CA ALA A 48 -2.04 17.78 48.78
C ALA A 48 -1.53 17.17 50.11
N ASP A 49 -2.40 17.01 51.10
CA ASP A 49 -2.06 16.34 52.37
C ASP A 49 -1.80 14.84 52.21
N GLN A 50 -2.60 14.15 51.39
CA GLN A 50 -2.38 12.73 51.08
C GLN A 50 -1.06 12.53 50.32
N LEU A 51 -0.77 13.41 49.36
CA LEU A 51 0.47 13.41 48.59
C LEU A 51 1.68 13.72 49.46
N ASN A 52 1.61 14.74 50.32
CA ASN A 52 2.67 15.08 51.28
C ASN A 52 2.93 13.96 52.29
N LYS A 53 1.91 13.18 52.68
CA LYS A 53 2.07 12.09 53.66
C LYS A 53 2.65 10.83 53.02
N HIS A 54 2.22 10.47 51.81
CA HIS A 54 2.48 9.17 51.21
C HIS A 54 3.46 9.18 50.02
N TYR A 55 3.70 10.31 49.36
CA TYR A 55 4.46 10.31 48.11
C TYR A 55 5.74 11.12 48.18
N ARG A 56 6.79 10.66 47.50
CA ARG A 56 8.12 11.29 47.51
C ARG A 56 8.72 11.29 46.10
N LEU A 57 9.47 12.33 45.76
CA LEU A 57 10.28 12.39 44.54
C LEU A 57 11.77 12.45 44.91
N CYS A 58 12.61 11.69 44.21
CA CYS A 58 14.06 11.75 44.40
C CYS A 58 14.66 12.99 43.71
N ALA A 59 15.83 13.43 44.19
CA ALA A 59 16.51 14.63 43.70
C ALA A 59 16.85 14.63 42.19
N LYS A 60 16.88 13.47 41.51
CA LYS A 60 17.14 13.37 40.07
C LYS A 60 16.07 14.07 39.20
N HIS A 61 14.86 14.24 39.73
CA HIS A 61 13.76 14.85 38.98
C HIS A 61 13.74 16.38 39.06
N PHE A 62 14.70 16.97 39.79
CA PHE A 62 14.85 18.41 39.95
C PHE A 62 16.15 18.87 39.31
N ASP A 63 16.14 20.08 38.74
CA ASP A 63 17.37 20.75 38.34
C ASP A 63 18.32 20.85 39.55
N PRO A 64 19.60 20.42 39.43
CA PRO A 64 20.59 20.55 40.49
C PRO A 64 20.69 21.98 41.09
N ALA A 65 20.44 23.02 40.31
CA ALA A 65 20.44 24.42 40.77
C ALA A 65 19.28 24.74 41.75
N MET A 66 18.25 23.90 41.79
CA MET A 66 17.11 24.02 42.71
C MET A 66 17.29 23.27 44.03
N VAL A 67 18.37 22.49 44.17
CA VAL A 67 18.69 21.70 45.37
C VAL A 67 19.77 22.41 46.20
N CYS A 68 19.41 22.90 47.39
CA CYS A 68 20.32 23.54 48.33
C CYS A 68 20.89 22.53 49.33
N LYS A 69 22.21 22.35 49.34
CA LYS A 69 22.94 21.62 50.39
C LYS A 69 23.25 22.60 51.53
N THR A 70 22.39 22.65 52.54
CA THR A 70 22.59 23.51 53.72
C THR A 70 23.55 22.90 54.74
N SER A 71 23.80 21.59 54.69
CA SER A 71 24.85 20.90 55.44
C SER A 71 25.18 19.53 54.79
N PRO A 72 26.26 18.83 55.20
CA PRO A 72 26.58 17.49 54.70
C PRO A 72 25.45 16.46 54.90
N TYR A 73 24.54 16.73 55.83
CA TYR A 73 23.44 15.83 56.20
C TYR A 73 22.06 16.40 55.84
N ARG A 74 21.97 17.59 55.23
CA ARG A 74 20.70 18.26 54.93
C ARG A 74 20.68 18.89 53.54
N THR A 75 19.91 18.26 52.66
CA THR A 75 19.51 18.74 51.34
C THR A 75 18.06 19.21 51.37
N VAL A 76 17.81 20.44 50.91
CA VAL A 76 16.47 21.07 50.87
C VAL A 76 16.25 21.62 49.46
N LEU A 77 15.00 21.65 49.00
CA LEU A 77 14.64 22.31 47.74
C LEU A 77 14.42 23.81 47.97
N LYS A 78 14.71 24.64 46.97
CA LYS A 78 14.26 26.04 46.94
C LYS A 78 12.73 26.12 46.97
N ASP A 79 12.20 27.24 47.47
CA ASP A 79 10.74 27.44 47.56
C ASP A 79 10.04 27.51 46.19
N THR A 80 10.78 27.81 45.13
CA THR A 80 10.30 27.79 43.73
C THR A 80 10.61 26.49 42.98
N ALA A 81 11.17 25.47 43.65
CA ALA A 81 11.58 24.24 42.96
C ALA A 81 10.38 23.41 42.49
N ILE A 82 10.42 23.02 41.22
CA ILE A 82 9.45 22.15 40.55
C ILE A 82 10.20 21.02 39.84
N PRO A 83 9.69 19.77 39.86
CA PRO A 83 10.33 18.67 39.17
C PRO A 83 10.05 18.80 37.68
N THR A 84 11.08 18.80 36.84
CA THR A 84 10.97 18.96 35.38
C THR A 84 11.66 17.84 34.61
N ILE A 85 12.47 17.01 35.29
CA ILE A 85 13.30 16.00 34.64
C ILE A 85 12.63 14.63 34.78
N PHE A 86 11.91 14.20 33.75
CA PHE A 86 11.24 12.90 33.69
C PHE A 86 11.65 12.14 32.41
N ASP A 87 11.94 10.85 32.56
CA ASP A 87 12.25 9.97 31.44
C ASP A 87 10.95 9.32 30.93
N LEU A 88 10.22 10.10 30.13
CA LEU A 88 8.91 9.73 29.60
C LEU A 88 9.00 8.80 28.37
N THR A 89 10.20 8.56 27.83
CA THR A 89 10.44 7.73 26.63
C THR A 89 11.10 6.39 26.95
N SER A 90 11.31 6.03 28.22
CA SER A 90 12.03 4.81 28.59
C SER A 90 11.35 3.51 28.14
N HIS A 91 10.04 3.52 27.87
CA HIS A 91 9.31 2.38 27.31
C HIS A 91 9.58 2.16 25.82
N LEU A 92 10.21 3.13 25.14
CA LEU A 92 10.59 3.07 23.73
C LEU A 92 12.05 2.59 23.52
N LYS A 93 12.81 2.31 24.59
CA LYS A 93 14.27 2.08 24.49
C LYS A 93 14.85 0.81 25.15
N ASN A 94 14.07 -0.15 25.67
CA ASN A 94 14.67 -1.48 25.93
C ASN A 94 13.69 -2.66 26.11
N PRO A 95 13.88 -3.81 25.44
CA PRO A 95 12.97 -4.97 25.45
C PRO A 95 13.36 -6.12 26.42
N TYR A 96 14.15 -5.88 27.47
CA TYR A 96 14.50 -6.94 28.42
C TYR A 96 14.37 -6.50 29.88
N THR A 97 13.30 -6.96 30.55
CA THR A 97 13.31 -7.51 31.93
C THR A 97 11.89 -7.63 32.49
N ARG A 98 11.21 -8.75 32.23
CA ARG A 98 10.17 -9.28 33.14
C ARG A 98 10.36 -10.78 33.29
N HIS A 99 11.14 -11.19 34.30
CA HIS A 99 11.04 -12.54 34.83
C HIS A 99 9.63 -12.73 35.41
N ARG A 100 8.82 -13.51 34.69
CA ARG A 100 7.49 -13.95 35.09
C ARG A 100 7.62 -14.88 36.29
N LYS A 101 7.05 -14.51 37.44
CA LYS A 101 6.86 -15.43 38.56
C LYS A 101 5.81 -16.48 38.18
N GLN A 102 6.10 -17.73 38.54
CA GLN A 102 5.27 -18.93 38.42
C GLN A 102 3.78 -18.68 38.70
N ILE A 103 2.93 -19.18 37.79
CA ILE A 103 1.47 -19.23 37.95
C ILE A 103 1.15 -20.35 38.95
N LYS A 104 0.42 -20.02 40.00
CA LYS A 104 -0.11 -20.97 40.97
C LYS A 104 -1.43 -21.52 40.41
N GLU A 105 -1.54 -22.83 40.22
CA GLU A 105 -2.80 -23.48 39.83
C GLU A 105 -3.85 -23.24 40.93
N LEU A 106 -5.00 -22.73 40.51
CA LEU A 106 -6.14 -22.42 41.39
C LEU A 106 -6.94 -23.71 41.63
N THR A 107 -7.30 -23.94 42.88
CA THR A 107 -8.11 -25.11 43.28
C THR A 107 -9.58 -24.92 42.91
N ASP A 108 -10.36 -26.00 42.82
CA ASP A 108 -11.79 -25.93 42.48
C ASP A 108 -12.60 -25.01 43.42
N GLU A 109 -12.19 -24.90 44.69
CA GLU A 109 -12.78 -23.95 45.65
C GLU A 109 -12.49 -22.48 45.28
N ASP A 110 -11.31 -22.17 44.72
CA ASP A 110 -10.98 -20.83 44.24
C ASP A 110 -11.79 -20.47 42.98
N ILE A 111 -12.02 -21.44 42.10
CA ILE A 111 -12.88 -21.28 40.91
C ILE A 111 -14.34 -21.05 41.35
N GLN A 112 -14.79 -21.75 42.39
CA GLN A 112 -16.15 -21.61 42.92
C GLN A 112 -16.37 -20.25 43.60
N ARG A 113 -15.38 -19.73 44.35
CA ARG A 113 -15.41 -18.37 44.90
C ARG A 113 -15.37 -17.28 43.81
N ILE A 114 -14.69 -17.53 42.69
CA ILE A 114 -14.68 -16.62 41.54
C ILE A 114 -16.03 -16.65 40.82
N LYS A 115 -16.68 -17.81 40.71
CA LYS A 115 -18.05 -17.94 40.17
C LYS A 115 -19.10 -17.27 41.07
N GLU A 116 -19.01 -17.44 42.38
CA GLU A 116 -19.89 -16.75 43.35
C GLU A 116 -19.71 -15.23 43.31
N ARG A 117 -18.47 -14.73 43.16
CA ARG A 117 -18.22 -13.29 42.95
C ARG A 117 -18.74 -12.77 41.62
N ARG A 118 -18.72 -13.58 40.55
CA ARG A 118 -19.29 -13.23 39.26
C ARG A 118 -20.83 -13.26 39.26
N LEU A 119 -21.44 -14.16 40.01
CA LEU A 119 -22.90 -14.21 40.20
C LEU A 119 -23.38 -13.05 41.09
N ALA A 120 -22.66 -12.71 42.16
CA ALA A 120 -22.95 -11.52 42.96
C ALA A 120 -22.76 -10.20 42.17
N SER A 121 -21.83 -10.17 41.22
CA SER A 121 -21.64 -9.04 40.29
C SER A 121 -22.70 -8.99 39.17
N ALA A 122 -23.31 -10.12 38.82
CA ALA A 122 -24.36 -10.21 37.80
C ALA A 122 -25.77 -9.97 38.40
N GLU A 123 -25.98 -10.29 39.68
CA GLU A 123 -27.22 -9.98 40.40
C GLU A 123 -27.34 -8.49 40.79
N GLN A 124 -26.27 -7.70 40.65
CA GLN A 124 -26.33 -6.24 40.76
C GLN A 124 -26.69 -5.53 39.44
N THR A 125 -26.88 -6.26 38.32
CA THR A 125 -27.15 -5.65 37.00
C THR A 125 -28.62 -5.72 36.55
N ILE A 126 -29.55 -6.27 37.35
CA ILE A 126 -30.99 -6.24 37.02
C ILE A 126 -31.84 -6.03 38.28
N LYS A 127 -31.93 -4.78 38.75
CA LYS A 127 -33.11 -4.23 39.43
C LYS A 127 -33.29 -2.77 39.05
N LYS A 128 -34.23 -2.53 38.13
CA LYS A 128 -34.94 -1.25 38.01
C LYS A 128 -35.67 -1.01 39.34
N GLU A 129 -35.38 0.10 39.99
CA GLU A 129 -36.37 0.91 40.72
C GLU A 129 -35.73 2.25 41.16
N ASP A 130 -36.35 3.33 40.68
CA ASP A 130 -36.50 4.66 41.26
C ASP A 130 -35.26 5.47 41.71
N LEU A 131 -34.68 6.19 40.75
CA LEU A 131 -34.03 7.49 40.99
C LEU A 131 -34.34 8.45 39.84
N SER A 132 -35.53 9.04 39.90
CA SER A 132 -35.65 10.46 39.55
C SER A 132 -34.74 11.24 40.51
N ASN A 133 -33.81 12.03 39.97
CA ASN A 133 -32.81 12.87 40.65
C ASN A 133 -31.44 12.20 40.85
N ILE A 134 -30.60 12.21 39.80
CA ILE A 134 -29.22 12.73 39.77
C ILE A 134 -28.84 12.74 38.29
N VAL A 135 -28.93 13.92 37.68
CA VAL A 135 -28.30 14.26 36.40
C VAL A 135 -26.99 14.98 36.78
N ASP A 136 -25.97 14.83 35.93
CA ASP A 136 -24.76 15.66 35.79
C ASP A 136 -23.46 15.25 36.50
N ASN A 137 -22.61 14.54 35.75
CA ASN A 137 -21.23 14.97 35.49
C ASN A 137 -20.55 14.19 34.33
N GLU A 138 -21.23 14.05 33.19
CA GLU A 138 -20.52 14.21 31.91
C GLU A 138 -20.40 15.73 31.69
N PRO A 139 -19.31 16.26 31.13
CA PRO A 139 -19.31 17.66 30.71
C PRO A 139 -20.45 17.82 29.70
N GLN A 140 -21.55 18.45 30.13
CA GLN A 140 -22.67 18.72 29.25
C GLN A 140 -22.16 19.67 28.17
N LEU A 141 -22.05 19.16 26.94
CA LEU A 141 -21.76 19.97 25.77
C LEU A 141 -22.77 21.12 25.73
N SER A 142 -22.29 22.33 25.49
CA SER A 142 -23.18 23.47 25.32
C SER A 142 -24.12 23.23 24.12
N ALA A 143 -25.27 23.91 24.09
CA ALA A 143 -26.17 23.79 22.95
C ALA A 143 -25.47 24.15 21.63
N ASP A 144 -24.59 25.14 21.68
CA ASP A 144 -23.80 25.63 20.55
C ASP A 144 -22.73 24.60 20.11
N GLU A 145 -22.05 23.97 21.08
CA GLU A 145 -21.08 22.90 20.80
C GLU A 145 -21.75 21.67 20.17
N LYS A 146 -22.95 21.32 20.62
CA LYS A 146 -23.71 20.21 20.05
C LYS A 146 -24.14 20.54 18.62
N GLU A 147 -24.62 21.75 18.38
CA GLU A 147 -25.04 22.20 17.05
C GLU A 147 -23.85 22.22 16.06
N TYR A 148 -22.68 22.68 16.51
CA TYR A 148 -21.47 22.66 15.70
C TYR A 148 -21.00 21.24 15.34
N ARG A 149 -21.07 20.31 16.31
CA ARG A 149 -20.76 18.90 16.08
C ARG A 149 -21.71 18.25 15.07
N ASP A 150 -23.00 18.56 15.14
CA ASP A 150 -24.00 18.07 14.18
C ASP A 150 -23.75 18.67 12.77
N TYR A 151 -23.38 19.95 12.70
CA TYR A 151 -22.94 20.60 11.45
C TYR A 151 -21.74 19.89 10.81
N LEU A 152 -20.68 19.61 11.59
CA LEU A 152 -19.51 18.88 11.12
C LEU A 152 -19.85 17.46 10.66
N ARG A 153 -20.76 16.77 11.39
CA ARG A 153 -21.25 15.44 11.00
C ARG A 153 -21.86 15.48 9.60
N SER A 154 -22.76 16.43 9.32
CA SER A 154 -23.37 16.59 8.00
C SER A 154 -22.33 16.84 6.91
N LEU A 155 -21.31 17.65 7.17
CA LEU A 155 -20.23 17.90 6.20
C LEU A 155 -19.43 16.64 5.90
N PHE A 156 -19.07 15.86 6.93
CA PHE A 156 -18.38 14.59 6.74
C PHE A 156 -19.21 13.61 5.93
N GLU A 157 -20.51 13.48 6.22
CA GLU A 157 -21.42 12.63 5.44
C GLU A 157 -21.45 13.01 3.96
N ILE A 158 -21.53 14.31 3.66
CA ILE A 158 -21.50 14.81 2.28
C ILE A 158 -20.17 14.44 1.59
N LEU A 159 -19.02 14.65 2.26
CA LEU A 159 -17.70 14.30 1.71
C LEU A 159 -17.57 12.81 1.41
N PHE A 160 -18.01 11.94 2.34
CA PHE A 160 -17.99 10.50 2.13
C PHE A 160 -18.90 10.06 0.99
N MET A 161 -20.08 10.67 0.86
CA MET A 161 -20.99 10.41 -0.26
C MET A 161 -20.32 10.76 -1.59
N LEU A 162 -19.76 11.96 -1.71
CA LEU A 162 -19.08 12.42 -2.93
C LEU A 162 -17.89 11.53 -3.28
N ALA A 163 -17.05 11.21 -2.30
CA ALA A 163 -15.92 10.31 -2.49
C ALA A 163 -16.37 8.93 -2.95
N LYS A 164 -17.36 8.32 -2.29
CA LYS A 164 -17.89 6.99 -2.64
C LYS A 164 -18.45 6.94 -4.07
N GLN A 165 -19.04 8.03 -4.54
CA GLN A 165 -19.57 8.14 -5.90
C GLN A 165 -18.53 8.65 -6.93
N ALA A 166 -17.28 8.89 -6.51
CA ALA A 166 -16.23 9.49 -7.34
C ALA A 166 -16.64 10.83 -7.97
N ILE A 167 -17.47 11.62 -7.26
CA ILE A 167 -17.92 12.93 -7.71
C ILE A 167 -16.85 13.96 -7.29
N PRO A 168 -16.25 14.71 -8.24
CA PRO A 168 -15.29 15.76 -7.92
C PRO A 168 -15.91 16.86 -7.04
N LEU A 169 -15.12 17.48 -6.16
CA LEU A 169 -15.59 18.61 -5.34
C LEU A 169 -15.91 19.85 -6.19
N THR A 170 -15.16 20.07 -7.28
CA THR A 170 -15.25 21.26 -8.13
C THR A 170 -15.80 20.97 -9.52
N THR A 171 -16.54 21.94 -10.07
CA THR A 171 -17.09 21.92 -11.43
C THR A 171 -16.13 22.61 -12.43
N VAL A 172 -16.30 22.32 -13.72
CA VAL A 172 -15.52 22.97 -14.80
C VAL A 172 -16.01 24.41 -14.99
N ARG A 173 -15.10 25.39 -15.02
CA ARG A 173 -15.42 26.75 -15.50
C ARG A 173 -15.70 26.69 -17.00
N VAL A 174 -16.96 26.88 -17.40
CA VAL A 174 -17.38 26.87 -18.82
C VAL A 174 -17.28 28.27 -19.46
N SER A 175 -17.28 29.34 -18.65
CA SER A 175 -16.96 30.73 -19.03
C SER A 175 -16.57 31.56 -17.79
N GLU A 176 -16.00 32.75 -17.97
CA GLU A 176 -15.73 33.71 -16.86
C GLU A 176 -17.02 34.33 -16.28
N GLU A 177 -18.17 34.13 -16.94
CA GLU A 177 -19.42 34.85 -16.65
C GLU A 177 -20.48 34.00 -15.92
N GLU A 178 -20.29 32.67 -15.80
CA GLU A 178 -21.15 31.79 -15.00
C GLU A 178 -20.35 31.09 -13.90
N LEU A 179 -20.33 31.69 -12.70
CA LEU A 179 -19.84 31.05 -11.48
C LEU A 179 -20.84 29.95 -11.07
N LYS A 180 -20.76 28.77 -11.68
CA LYS A 180 -21.52 27.61 -11.18
C LYS A 180 -20.94 27.19 -9.83
N SER A 181 -21.81 27.09 -8.83
CA SER A 181 -21.50 26.53 -7.50
C SER A 181 -20.70 25.23 -7.66
N ASN A 182 -19.67 25.03 -6.83
CA ASN A 182 -18.90 23.79 -6.84
C ASN A 182 -19.82 22.62 -6.39
N ASN A 183 -19.50 21.38 -6.74
CA ASN A 183 -20.39 20.24 -6.47
C ASN A 183 -20.63 20.06 -4.97
N PHE A 184 -19.64 20.35 -4.13
CA PHE A 184 -19.76 20.26 -2.69
C PHE A 184 -20.80 21.24 -2.14
N GLN A 185 -20.70 22.51 -2.50
CA GLN A 185 -21.64 23.56 -2.12
C GLN A 185 -23.03 23.28 -2.66
N ALA A 186 -23.16 22.81 -3.91
CA ALA A 186 -24.45 22.43 -4.47
C ALA A 186 -25.15 21.32 -3.64
N VAL A 187 -24.40 20.38 -3.07
CA VAL A 187 -24.95 19.32 -2.22
C VAL A 187 -25.29 19.85 -0.83
N ILE A 188 -24.46 20.73 -0.27
CA ILE A 188 -24.79 21.44 0.98
C ILE A 188 -26.12 22.20 0.82
N ASP A 189 -26.27 22.97 -0.26
CA ASP A 189 -27.49 23.72 -0.57
C ASP A 189 -28.70 22.78 -0.69
N TYR A 190 -28.52 21.62 -1.33
CA TYR A 190 -29.55 20.60 -1.42
C TYR A 190 -29.93 20.03 -0.05
N CYS A 191 -28.97 19.67 0.80
CA CYS A 191 -29.21 19.14 2.15
C CYS A 191 -29.94 20.15 3.05
N MET A 192 -29.55 21.43 3.00
CA MET A 192 -30.26 22.51 3.70
C MET A 192 -31.73 22.61 3.27
N ASN A 193 -32.00 22.49 1.96
CA ASN A 193 -33.36 22.50 1.42
C ASN A 193 -34.15 21.22 1.73
N ALA A 194 -33.46 20.08 1.87
CA ALA A 194 -34.05 18.79 2.20
C ALA A 194 -34.39 18.64 3.70
N GLY A 195 -33.97 19.58 4.55
CA GLY A 195 -34.33 19.63 5.97
C GLY A 195 -33.18 19.42 6.95
N ASP A 196 -31.93 19.52 6.52
CA ASP A 196 -30.78 19.54 7.44
C ASP A 196 -30.75 20.87 8.23
N GLU A 197 -31.20 20.81 9.48
CA GLU A 197 -31.33 21.98 10.34
C GLU A 197 -29.98 22.47 10.88
N ALA A 198 -29.00 21.57 11.05
CA ALA A 198 -27.67 21.94 11.55
C ALA A 198 -26.91 22.79 10.51
N LEU A 199 -26.94 22.37 9.24
CA LEU A 199 -26.39 23.16 8.14
C LEU A 199 -27.12 24.51 7.98
N ARG A 200 -28.46 24.51 8.06
CA ARG A 200 -29.28 25.72 7.89
C ARG A 200 -29.01 26.76 8.96
N LYS A 201 -29.01 26.38 10.24
CA LYS A 201 -28.76 27.33 11.33
C LYS A 201 -27.37 27.95 11.25
N ARG A 202 -26.34 27.15 10.92
CA ARG A 202 -24.98 27.68 10.70
C ARG A 202 -24.94 28.68 9.54
N PHE A 203 -25.73 28.44 8.49
CA PHE A 203 -25.89 29.38 7.36
C PHE A 203 -26.54 30.70 7.81
N GLU A 204 -27.62 30.65 8.58
CA GLU A 204 -28.33 31.84 9.07
C GLU A 204 -27.47 32.72 10.00
N VAL A 205 -26.52 32.13 10.73
CA VAL A 205 -25.58 32.83 11.62
C VAL A 205 -24.39 33.45 10.85
N THR A 206 -24.10 32.96 9.64
CA THR A 206 -22.96 33.42 8.84
C THR A 206 -23.21 34.81 8.23
N ALA A 207 -22.21 35.70 8.26
CA ALA A 207 -22.34 37.06 7.75
C ALA A 207 -22.69 37.09 6.25
N VAL A 208 -23.59 38.00 5.87
CA VAL A 208 -23.99 38.22 4.47
C VAL A 208 -22.74 38.59 3.66
N ASN A 209 -22.41 37.79 2.64
CA ASN A 209 -21.22 37.87 1.76
C ASN A 209 -19.94 37.16 2.24
N SER A 210 -19.96 36.36 3.32
CA SER A 210 -18.87 35.42 3.61
C SER A 210 -19.01 34.14 2.76
N GLU A 211 -17.88 33.53 2.37
CA GLU A 211 -17.91 32.14 1.89
C GLU A 211 -18.48 31.26 3.01
N TYR A 212 -19.43 30.39 2.67
CA TYR A 212 -20.10 29.51 3.64
C TYR A 212 -19.15 28.49 4.27
N LEU A 213 -18.20 28.00 3.47
CA LEU A 213 -17.16 27.07 3.89
C LEU A 213 -15.87 27.44 3.17
N SER A 214 -14.83 27.80 3.92
CA SER A 214 -13.56 28.23 3.35
C SER A 214 -12.80 27.05 2.74
N GLY A 215 -11.94 27.32 1.75
CA GLY A 215 -11.04 26.30 1.22
C GLY A 215 -10.15 25.66 2.29
N ALA A 216 -9.75 26.43 3.31
CA ALA A 216 -9.01 25.93 4.46
C ALA A 216 -9.82 24.92 5.27
N GLN A 217 -11.08 25.23 5.60
CA GLN A 217 -11.97 24.33 6.31
C GLN A 217 -12.21 23.03 5.53
N LEU A 218 -12.39 23.12 4.21
CA LEU A 218 -12.52 21.94 3.35
C LEU A 218 -11.29 21.03 3.44
N ASN A 219 -10.09 21.60 3.36
CA ASN A 219 -8.85 20.83 3.47
C ASN A 219 -8.69 20.20 4.87
N GLN A 220 -9.08 20.90 5.93
CA GLN A 220 -9.09 20.36 7.30
C GLN A 220 -10.04 19.16 7.43
N LEU A 221 -11.26 19.25 6.86
CA LEU A 221 -12.20 18.14 6.84
C LEU A 221 -11.65 16.94 6.04
N LEU A 222 -11.06 17.19 4.87
CA LEU A 222 -10.46 16.15 4.04
C LEU A 222 -9.30 15.45 4.76
N ASP A 223 -8.43 16.22 5.43
CA ASP A 223 -7.32 15.66 6.21
C ASP A 223 -7.82 14.76 7.35
N VAL A 224 -8.87 15.16 8.08
CA VAL A 224 -9.49 14.33 9.12
C VAL A 224 -10.09 13.04 8.54
N CYS A 225 -10.77 13.13 7.41
CA CYS A 225 -11.33 11.97 6.70
C CYS A 225 -10.22 10.99 6.29
N GLU A 226 -9.20 11.48 5.59
CA GLU A 226 -8.07 10.68 5.13
C GLU A 226 -7.35 9.99 6.28
N ASN A 227 -6.96 10.77 7.30
CA ASN A 227 -6.17 10.26 8.43
C ASN A 227 -6.97 9.24 9.25
N THR A 228 -8.29 9.41 9.37
CA THR A 228 -9.12 8.45 10.08
C THR A 228 -9.24 7.13 9.32
N VAL A 229 -9.51 7.16 8.01
CA VAL A 229 -9.56 5.94 7.19
C VAL A 229 -8.20 5.25 7.13
N ARG A 230 -7.12 6.02 7.01
CA ARG A 230 -5.74 5.51 6.99
C ARG A 230 -5.37 4.82 8.31
N GLU A 231 -5.67 5.44 9.44
CA GLU A 231 -5.28 4.92 10.75
C GLU A 231 -5.99 3.60 11.09
N GLU A 232 -7.24 3.40 10.68
CA GLU A 232 -7.94 2.11 10.84
C GLU A 232 -7.19 0.96 10.15
N MET A 233 -6.71 1.19 8.93
CA MET A 233 -5.92 0.19 8.21
C MET A 233 -4.53 0.00 8.84
N LEU A 234 -3.86 1.09 9.22
CA LEU A 234 -2.54 1.03 9.84
C LEU A 234 -2.56 0.33 11.20
N MET A 235 -3.64 0.46 11.97
CA MET A 235 -3.83 -0.31 13.20
C MET A 235 -3.77 -1.82 12.93
N GLU A 236 -4.50 -2.31 11.92
CA GLU A 236 -4.46 -3.74 11.56
C GLU A 236 -3.06 -4.19 11.11
N VAL A 237 -2.34 -3.34 10.36
CA VAL A 237 -0.95 -3.63 9.94
C VAL A 237 -0.04 -3.76 11.17
N ARG A 238 -0.12 -2.82 12.11
CA ARG A 238 0.70 -2.83 13.33
C ARG A 238 0.40 -4.06 14.20
N GLU A 239 -0.85 -4.49 14.26
CA GLU A 239 -1.25 -5.72 14.96
C GLU A 239 -0.75 -6.99 14.26
N SER A 240 -0.66 -6.98 12.92
CA SER A 240 -0.09 -8.08 12.12
C SER A 240 1.41 -8.24 12.31
N ARG A 241 2.10 -7.16 12.73
CA ARG A 241 3.56 -6.98 12.78
C ARG A 241 4.19 -6.98 11.39
N PHE A 242 4.07 -8.08 10.64
CA PHE A 242 4.74 -8.24 9.35
C PHE A 242 3.91 -7.72 8.19
N TYR A 243 4.59 -7.05 7.25
CA TYR A 243 3.95 -6.53 6.04
C TYR A 243 4.88 -6.60 4.84
N SER A 244 4.35 -6.29 3.67
CA SER A 244 5.13 -6.08 2.45
C SER A 244 4.67 -4.81 1.76
N LEU A 245 5.63 -4.11 1.17
CA LEU A 245 5.39 -2.86 0.46
C LEU A 245 5.07 -3.15 -1.01
N VAL A 246 3.94 -2.66 -1.50
CA VAL A 246 3.60 -2.76 -2.93
C VAL A 246 3.36 -1.35 -3.46
N THR A 247 3.87 -1.05 -4.65
CA THR A 247 3.64 0.26 -5.29
C THR A 247 2.96 0.11 -6.64
N GLY A 248 2.13 1.09 -7.00
CA GLY A 248 1.41 1.15 -8.29
C GLY A 248 2.12 1.97 -9.37
N ASP A 249 1.53 2.01 -10.56
CA ASP A 249 1.95 2.95 -11.61
C ASP A 249 1.75 4.41 -11.15
N LEU A 250 2.61 5.31 -11.63
CA LEU A 250 2.53 6.72 -11.28
C LEU A 250 1.17 7.33 -11.68
N VAL A 251 0.60 8.11 -10.78
CA VAL A 251 -0.63 8.89 -10.98
C VAL A 251 -0.28 10.36 -10.94
N GLU A 252 -0.79 11.13 -11.90
CA GLU A 252 -0.53 12.56 -11.99
C GLU A 252 -1.69 13.36 -11.39
N PHE A 253 -1.36 14.20 -10.40
CA PHE A 253 -2.29 15.14 -9.78
C PHE A 253 -1.77 16.56 -10.03
N ALA A 254 -2.54 17.43 -10.68
CA ALA A 254 -2.18 18.85 -10.91
C ALA A 254 -0.71 19.07 -11.36
N ASN A 255 -0.26 18.31 -12.37
CA ASN A 255 1.10 18.33 -12.94
C ASN A 255 2.22 17.77 -12.02
N SER A 256 1.87 17.00 -10.99
CA SER A 256 2.84 16.35 -10.10
C SER A 256 2.60 14.85 -10.04
N LYS A 257 3.66 14.07 -10.30
CA LYS A 257 3.60 12.61 -10.30
C LYS A 257 3.64 12.07 -8.88
N HIS A 258 2.82 11.07 -8.61
CA HIS A 258 2.70 10.44 -7.31
C HIS A 258 2.74 8.93 -7.47
N LEU A 259 3.45 8.27 -6.56
CA LEU A 259 3.56 6.84 -6.45
C LEU A 259 2.48 6.31 -5.49
N PRO A 260 1.51 5.52 -5.97
CA PRO A 260 0.55 4.87 -5.10
C PRO A 260 1.26 3.83 -4.21
N VAL A 261 0.99 3.86 -2.91
CA VAL A 261 1.58 2.97 -1.91
C VAL A 261 0.51 2.06 -1.31
N PHE A 262 0.79 0.77 -1.31
CA PHE A 262 -0.04 -0.28 -0.76
C PHE A 262 0.73 -1.07 0.31
N LEU A 263 0.01 -1.53 1.32
CA LEU A 263 0.56 -2.42 2.34
C LEU A 263 -0.15 -3.76 2.27
N ARG A 264 0.65 -4.82 2.24
CA ARG A 264 0.20 -6.20 2.19
C ARG A 264 0.52 -6.92 3.49
N PHE A 265 -0.50 -7.44 4.18
CA PHE A 265 -0.37 -8.00 5.53
C PHE A 265 -1.43 -9.07 5.78
N VAL A 266 -1.28 -9.86 6.85
CA VAL A 266 -2.28 -10.86 7.26
C VAL A 266 -3.01 -10.34 8.49
N ASN A 267 -4.32 -10.13 8.38
CA ASN A 267 -5.10 -9.60 9.50
C ASN A 267 -5.31 -10.64 10.61
N GLN A 268 -5.95 -10.22 11.72
CA GLN A 268 -6.23 -11.11 12.86
C GLN A 268 -7.11 -12.33 12.51
N GLN A 269 -7.88 -12.26 11.43
CA GLN A 269 -8.71 -13.36 10.93
C GLN A 269 -7.95 -14.29 10.00
N ASN A 270 -6.62 -14.17 9.92
CA ASN A 270 -5.76 -14.97 9.03
C ASN A 270 -6.14 -14.83 7.55
N VAL A 271 -6.61 -13.63 7.16
CA VAL A 271 -6.89 -13.26 5.77
C VAL A 271 -5.78 -12.34 5.29
N LEU A 272 -5.21 -12.69 4.15
CA LEU A 272 -4.26 -11.85 3.44
C LEU A 272 -4.99 -10.64 2.84
N ARG A 273 -4.51 -9.44 3.14
CA ARG A 273 -5.04 -8.18 2.61
C ARG A 273 -3.93 -7.40 1.92
N GLU A 274 -4.30 -6.64 0.89
CA GLU A 274 -3.45 -5.66 0.22
C GLU A 274 -4.29 -4.38 0.08
N GLU A 275 -3.94 -3.35 0.85
CA GLU A 275 -4.74 -2.14 0.98
C GLU A 275 -3.96 -0.91 0.53
N PHE A 276 -4.67 0.02 -0.11
CA PHE A 276 -4.11 1.30 -0.54
C PHE A 276 -4.04 2.26 0.65
N VAL A 277 -2.87 2.84 0.90
CA VAL A 277 -2.63 3.65 2.10
C VAL A 277 -2.39 5.12 1.79
N ASP A 278 -1.64 5.43 0.73
CA ASP A 278 -1.35 6.83 0.38
C ASP A 278 -0.71 7.00 -1.00
N PHE A 279 -0.55 8.27 -1.41
CA PHE A 279 0.23 8.70 -2.57
C PHE A 279 1.53 9.36 -2.11
N LEU A 280 2.67 8.72 -2.38
CA LEU A 280 3.99 9.30 -2.12
C LEU A 280 4.38 10.22 -3.28
N PRO A 281 4.80 11.49 -3.05
CA PRO A 281 5.31 12.34 -4.11
C PRO A 281 6.48 11.68 -4.86
N PHE A 282 6.39 11.64 -6.18
CA PHE A 282 7.42 11.05 -7.04
C PHE A 282 8.15 12.16 -7.79
N VAL A 283 9.24 12.64 -7.21
CA VAL A 283 10.07 13.68 -7.80
C VAL A 283 11.16 13.04 -8.67
N ASP A 284 11.30 13.52 -9.90
CA ASP A 284 12.39 13.15 -10.80
C ASP A 284 13.71 13.67 -10.18
N GLY A 285 14.66 12.78 -9.88
CA GLY A 285 15.83 13.09 -9.04
C GLY A 285 16.44 11.85 -8.38
N ASP A 286 17.22 12.05 -7.32
CA ASP A 286 17.96 11.01 -6.57
C ASP A 286 17.05 9.86 -6.06
N GLU A 287 17.46 8.62 -6.32
CA GLU A 287 16.79 7.41 -5.83
C GLU A 287 16.89 7.26 -4.32
N ALA A 288 17.98 7.72 -3.69
CA ALA A 288 18.16 7.69 -2.24
C ALA A 288 17.13 8.58 -1.53
N ALA A 289 16.86 9.77 -2.08
CA ALA A 289 15.84 10.68 -1.53
C ALA A 289 14.43 10.06 -1.55
N LEU A 290 14.12 9.24 -2.57
CA LEU A 290 12.82 8.53 -2.63
C LEU A 290 12.75 7.41 -1.58
N VAL A 291 13.86 6.71 -1.33
CA VAL A 291 13.97 5.73 -0.22
C VAL A 291 13.77 6.43 1.12
N GLU A 292 14.46 7.54 1.38
CA GLU A 292 14.31 8.31 2.62
C GLU A 292 12.88 8.83 2.82
N SER A 293 12.25 9.33 1.76
CA SER A 293 10.86 9.79 1.82
C SER A 293 9.87 8.67 2.13
N LEU A 294 10.10 7.49 1.55
CA LEU A 294 9.31 6.29 1.80
C LEU A 294 9.50 5.78 3.23
N GLU A 295 10.73 5.80 3.75
CA GLU A 295 11.02 5.45 5.13
C GLU A 295 10.41 6.41 6.13
N ALA A 296 10.53 7.72 5.90
CA ALA A 296 9.89 8.73 6.74
C ALA A 296 8.37 8.55 6.76
N LEU A 297 7.77 8.22 5.61
CA LEU A 297 6.34 7.92 5.53
C LEU A 297 5.97 6.68 6.36
N LEU A 298 6.70 5.57 6.20
CA LEU A 298 6.41 4.31 6.89
C LEU A 298 6.70 4.38 8.40
N VAL A 299 7.83 4.97 8.79
CA VAL A 299 8.33 4.99 10.17
C VAL A 299 7.76 6.17 10.95
N ASP A 300 8.02 7.40 10.48
CA ASP A 300 7.71 8.59 11.26
C ASP A 300 6.22 8.91 11.23
N ARG A 301 5.58 8.77 10.05
CA ARG A 301 4.16 9.11 9.88
C ARG A 301 3.24 7.95 10.24
N TRP A 302 3.61 6.72 9.91
CA TRP A 302 2.73 5.55 10.12
C TRP A 302 3.16 4.67 11.29
N GLY A 303 4.30 4.91 11.93
CA GLY A 303 4.73 4.13 13.10
C GLY A 303 4.97 2.65 12.79
N LEU A 304 5.32 2.32 11.54
CA LEU A 304 5.71 0.98 11.11
C LEU A 304 7.22 0.80 11.24
N SER A 305 7.65 -0.44 11.42
CA SER A 305 9.06 -0.79 11.42
C SER A 305 9.46 -1.39 10.08
N MET A 306 10.45 -0.80 9.41
CA MET A 306 11.03 -1.39 8.19
C MET A 306 11.67 -2.76 8.46
N GLU A 307 12.10 -3.03 9.70
CA GLU A 307 12.60 -4.34 10.12
C GLU A 307 11.52 -5.42 10.13
N ASP A 308 10.23 -5.06 10.08
CA ASP A 308 9.12 -6.00 9.93
C ASP A 308 8.61 -6.11 8.47
N CYS A 309 9.22 -5.37 7.53
CA CYS A 309 8.93 -5.50 6.10
C CYS A 309 9.57 -6.79 5.55
N ARG A 310 8.77 -7.68 4.95
CA ARG A 310 9.18 -9.02 4.48
C ARG A 310 9.18 -9.18 2.96
N GLY A 311 8.77 -8.14 2.25
CA GLY A 311 8.69 -8.16 0.80
C GLY A 311 8.44 -6.78 0.24
N GLN A 312 8.88 -6.58 -0.99
CA GLN A 312 8.60 -5.38 -1.76
C GLN A 312 8.30 -5.74 -3.23
N ALA A 313 7.37 -5.02 -3.85
CA ALA A 313 7.08 -5.18 -5.27
C ALA A 313 6.63 -3.86 -5.89
N HIS A 314 7.29 -3.48 -6.97
CA HIS A 314 7.06 -2.19 -7.60
C HIS A 314 6.48 -2.37 -9.00
N LYS A 315 5.22 -1.95 -9.17
CA LYS A 315 4.64 -1.75 -10.50
C LYS A 315 5.13 -0.42 -11.05
N ALA A 316 6.07 -0.48 -11.99
CA ALA A 316 6.61 0.70 -12.63
C ALA A 316 6.66 0.49 -14.14
N THR A 317 6.46 1.59 -14.86
CA THR A 317 6.38 1.62 -16.31
C THR A 317 7.15 2.79 -16.89
N GLY A 318 7.67 2.63 -18.11
CA GLY A 318 8.40 3.69 -18.80
C GLY A 318 9.70 4.05 -18.09
N THR A 319 10.00 5.35 -18.03
CA THR A 319 11.23 5.85 -17.39
C THR A 319 11.26 5.65 -15.88
N ALA A 320 10.10 5.44 -15.23
CA ALA A 320 10.04 5.20 -13.79
C ALA A 320 10.58 3.82 -13.39
N THR A 321 10.62 2.85 -14.32
CA THR A 321 11.03 1.48 -14.00
C THR A 321 12.48 1.39 -13.54
N THR A 322 13.42 2.06 -14.23
CA THR A 322 14.84 2.08 -13.83
C THR A 322 15.03 2.65 -12.42
N LYS A 323 14.34 3.76 -12.13
CA LYS A 323 14.37 4.41 -10.80
C LYS A 323 13.81 3.48 -9.73
N MET A 324 12.66 2.84 -9.96
CA MET A 324 12.08 1.92 -8.99
C MET A 324 12.91 0.64 -8.80
N LYS A 325 13.61 0.17 -9.84
CA LYS A 325 14.57 -0.95 -9.70
C LYS A 325 15.72 -0.58 -8.78
N ALA A 326 16.29 0.62 -8.93
CA ALA A 326 17.33 1.12 -8.03
C ALA A 326 16.83 1.30 -6.59
N VAL A 327 15.62 1.86 -6.40
CA VAL A 327 14.96 1.94 -5.07
C VAL A 327 14.82 0.57 -4.44
N ALA A 328 14.40 -0.45 -5.19
CA ALA A 328 14.24 -1.81 -4.68
C ALA A 328 15.58 -2.39 -4.18
N VAL A 329 16.66 -2.18 -4.93
CA VAL A 329 18.00 -2.60 -4.55
C VAL A 329 18.47 -1.90 -3.27
N LEU A 330 18.32 -0.56 -3.19
CA LEU A 330 18.71 0.20 -2.00
C LEU A 330 17.92 -0.24 -0.75
N LEU A 331 16.62 -0.52 -0.89
CA LEU A 331 15.80 -1.06 0.19
C LEU A 331 16.26 -2.46 0.62
N MET A 332 16.65 -3.33 -0.32
CA MET A 332 17.19 -4.65 0.01
C MET A 332 18.56 -4.59 0.69
N GLU A 333 19.41 -3.63 0.31
CA GLU A 333 20.71 -3.41 0.95
C GLU A 333 20.55 -2.99 2.41
N LYS A 334 19.57 -2.12 2.70
CA LYS A 334 19.27 -1.64 4.05
C LYS A 334 18.47 -2.65 4.88
N TYR A 335 17.50 -3.34 4.25
CA TYR A 335 16.61 -4.33 4.86
C TYR A 335 16.62 -5.63 4.06
N PRO A 336 17.57 -6.55 4.33
CA PRO A 336 17.75 -7.77 3.53
C PRO A 336 16.55 -8.72 3.49
N LEU A 337 15.65 -8.62 4.49
CA LEU A 337 14.41 -9.41 4.54
C LEU A 337 13.25 -8.79 3.75
N ALA A 338 13.37 -7.55 3.27
CA ALA A 338 12.40 -6.92 2.38
C ALA A 338 12.62 -7.41 0.93
N LEU A 339 12.30 -8.68 0.67
CA LEU A 339 12.59 -9.36 -0.59
C LEU A 339 11.88 -8.70 -1.79
N HIS A 340 12.63 -8.28 -2.81
CA HIS A 340 12.04 -7.76 -4.04
C HIS A 340 11.50 -8.89 -4.92
N MET A 341 10.18 -8.89 -5.17
CA MET A 341 9.48 -9.94 -5.93
C MET A 341 8.51 -9.31 -6.94
N PRO A 342 8.09 -10.04 -8.00
CA PRO A 342 7.13 -9.51 -8.96
C PRO A 342 5.75 -9.36 -8.32
N CYS A 343 5.02 -8.31 -8.72
CA CYS A 343 3.66 -8.08 -8.26
C CYS A 343 2.72 -9.21 -8.71
N SER A 344 1.99 -9.83 -7.78
CA SER A 344 1.03 -10.92 -8.07
C SER A 344 -0.04 -10.58 -9.11
N HIS A 345 -0.40 -9.29 -9.24
CA HIS A 345 -1.40 -8.80 -10.19
C HIS A 345 -0.79 -8.30 -11.52
N MET A 346 0.48 -8.57 -11.81
CA MET A 346 1.13 -8.26 -13.09
C MET A 346 1.68 -9.54 -13.71
N ALA A 347 1.30 -9.84 -14.96
CA ALA A 347 1.89 -10.97 -15.68
C ALA A 347 3.41 -10.83 -15.76
N LEU A 348 4.13 -11.93 -15.50
CA LEU A 348 5.60 -11.92 -15.43
C LEU A 348 6.21 -11.38 -16.73
N ASN A 349 5.67 -11.75 -17.89
CA ASN A 349 6.17 -11.31 -19.18
C ASN A 349 6.06 -9.78 -19.36
N ILE A 350 5.01 -9.17 -18.81
CA ILE A 350 4.84 -7.70 -18.81
C ILE A 350 5.86 -7.08 -17.86
N HIS A 351 6.05 -7.67 -16.68
CA HIS A 351 7.04 -7.21 -15.70
C HIS A 351 8.46 -7.24 -16.29
N LEU A 352 8.87 -8.37 -16.85
CA LEU A 352 10.21 -8.53 -17.43
C LEU A 352 10.43 -7.54 -18.58
N ALA A 353 9.45 -7.37 -19.49
CA ALA A 353 9.57 -6.42 -20.59
C ALA A 353 9.65 -4.96 -20.12
N ASN A 354 8.88 -4.56 -19.10
CA ASN A 354 8.96 -3.21 -18.55
C ASN A 354 10.33 -2.89 -17.95
N ASN A 355 11.02 -3.88 -17.36
CA ASN A 355 12.33 -3.70 -16.73
C ASN A 355 13.49 -3.59 -17.72
N LEU A 356 13.29 -3.89 -19.00
CA LEU A 356 14.34 -3.74 -20.01
C LEU A 356 14.57 -2.26 -20.35
N PRO A 357 15.75 -1.68 -20.11
CA PRO A 357 16.03 -0.26 -20.33
C PRO A 357 16.34 0.07 -21.80
N PHE A 358 15.75 -0.67 -22.75
CA PHE A 358 16.00 -0.52 -24.18
C PHE A 358 14.92 0.35 -24.83
N PRO A 359 15.28 1.44 -25.55
CA PRO A 359 14.31 2.39 -26.12
C PRO A 359 13.22 1.74 -26.98
N ASN A 360 13.59 0.80 -27.83
CA ASN A 360 12.67 0.06 -28.69
C ASN A 360 11.65 -0.77 -27.88
N VAL A 361 12.08 -1.43 -26.80
CA VAL A 361 11.17 -2.15 -25.88
C VAL A 361 10.26 -1.16 -25.15
N GLN A 362 10.80 -0.04 -24.66
CA GLN A 362 10.02 0.99 -23.98
C GLN A 362 8.94 1.59 -24.89
N ILE A 363 9.23 1.79 -26.17
CA ILE A 363 8.25 2.22 -27.19
C ILE A 363 7.14 1.17 -27.37
N VAL A 364 7.50 -0.12 -27.46
CA VAL A 364 6.50 -1.21 -27.52
C VAL A 364 5.58 -1.18 -26.31
N MET A 365 6.15 -1.10 -25.09
CA MET A 365 5.36 -1.08 -23.86
C MET A 365 4.50 0.19 -23.76
N GLU A 366 4.97 1.32 -24.25
CA GLU A 366 4.19 2.56 -24.31
C GLU A 366 3.03 2.47 -25.31
N ASN A 367 3.27 1.91 -26.50
CA ASN A 367 2.22 1.67 -27.47
C ASN A 367 1.13 0.75 -26.90
N LEU A 368 1.50 -0.30 -26.16
CA LEU A 368 0.52 -1.15 -25.46
C LEU A 368 -0.34 -0.37 -24.45
N ARG A 369 0.24 0.58 -23.70
CA ARG A 369 -0.52 1.45 -22.79
C ARG A 369 -1.46 2.38 -23.53
N ARG A 370 -0.97 3.02 -24.60
CA ARG A 370 -1.76 3.91 -25.46
C ARG A 370 -2.93 3.17 -26.09
N ILE A 371 -2.70 1.97 -26.62
CA ILE A 371 -3.75 1.07 -27.13
C ILE A 371 -4.77 0.74 -26.04
N THR A 372 -4.30 0.33 -24.86
CA THR A 372 -5.19 0.00 -23.73
C THR A 372 -6.07 1.19 -23.33
N SER A 373 -5.52 2.40 -23.29
CA SER A 373 -6.26 3.61 -22.96
C SER A 373 -7.23 4.03 -24.07
N PHE A 374 -6.81 3.91 -25.33
CA PHE A 374 -7.58 4.27 -26.51
C PHE A 374 -8.87 3.46 -26.62
N PHE A 375 -8.78 2.14 -26.42
CA PHE A 375 -9.90 1.22 -26.49
C PHE A 375 -10.71 1.09 -25.19
N LYS A 376 -10.70 2.10 -24.30
CA LYS A 376 -11.60 2.14 -23.14
C LYS A 376 -13.04 2.51 -23.49
N THR A 377 -13.25 3.16 -24.63
CA THR A 377 -14.59 3.64 -25.04
C THR A 377 -15.31 2.61 -25.90
N PRO A 378 -16.63 2.39 -25.71
CA PRO A 378 -17.38 1.42 -26.52
C PRO A 378 -17.27 1.68 -28.03
N HIS A 379 -17.28 2.94 -28.44
CA HIS A 379 -17.24 3.30 -29.86
C HIS A 379 -15.94 2.94 -30.57
N THR A 380 -14.79 2.96 -29.88
CA THR A 380 -13.51 2.54 -30.44
C THR A 380 -13.37 1.01 -30.40
N GLN A 381 -13.89 0.36 -29.35
CA GLN A 381 -13.97 -1.10 -29.28
C GLN A 381 -14.82 -1.69 -30.42
N ASP A 382 -15.98 -1.09 -30.71
CA ASP A 382 -16.85 -1.51 -31.82
C ASP A 382 -16.12 -1.47 -33.17
N GLU A 383 -15.29 -0.44 -33.42
CA GLU A 383 -14.52 -0.35 -34.66
C GLU A 383 -13.40 -1.40 -34.70
N LEU A 384 -12.76 -1.70 -33.57
CA LEU A 384 -11.78 -2.79 -33.50
C LEU A 384 -12.43 -4.14 -33.81
N GLU A 385 -13.60 -4.43 -33.25
CA GLU A 385 -14.33 -5.67 -33.55
C GLU A 385 -14.73 -5.79 -35.02
N LYS A 386 -15.14 -4.68 -35.65
CA LYS A 386 -15.40 -4.63 -37.10
C LYS A 386 -14.12 -4.89 -37.89
N ALA A 387 -13.01 -4.25 -37.55
CA ALA A 387 -11.73 -4.46 -38.21
C ALA A 387 -11.23 -5.91 -38.08
N ILE A 388 -11.40 -6.54 -36.91
CA ILE A 388 -11.13 -7.97 -36.71
C ILE A 388 -12.04 -8.81 -37.62
N SER A 389 -13.34 -8.47 -37.70
CA SER A 389 -14.27 -9.20 -38.57
C SER A 389 -13.87 -9.14 -40.04
N ILE A 390 -13.40 -7.97 -40.49
CA ILE A 390 -12.95 -7.74 -41.88
C ILE A 390 -11.68 -8.54 -42.17
N GLN A 391 -10.69 -8.47 -41.27
CA GLN A 391 -9.41 -9.16 -41.46
C GLN A 391 -9.57 -10.69 -41.44
N PHE A 392 -10.47 -11.20 -40.60
CA PHE A 392 -10.67 -12.63 -40.39
C PHE A 392 -11.94 -13.19 -41.06
N GLN A 393 -12.45 -12.55 -42.12
CA GLN A 393 -13.64 -13.03 -42.85
C GLN A 393 -13.54 -14.50 -43.30
N LYS A 394 -12.33 -14.94 -43.67
CA LYS A 394 -12.04 -16.32 -44.11
C LYS A 394 -11.84 -17.31 -42.95
N ASN A 395 -11.64 -16.83 -41.73
CA ASN A 395 -11.43 -17.65 -40.53
C ASN A 395 -12.21 -17.05 -39.35
N GLN A 396 -13.54 -17.20 -39.40
CA GLN A 396 -14.45 -16.61 -38.41
C GLN A 396 -14.21 -17.13 -37.00
N GLU A 397 -13.76 -18.39 -36.84
CA GLU A 397 -13.43 -18.96 -35.53
C GLU A 397 -12.28 -18.19 -34.87
N LYS A 398 -11.16 -17.98 -35.59
CA LYS A 398 -10.05 -17.17 -35.09
C LYS A 398 -10.47 -15.72 -34.83
N GLY A 399 -11.26 -15.11 -35.73
CA GLY A 399 -11.78 -13.76 -35.55
C GLY A 399 -12.62 -13.62 -34.27
N ASN A 400 -13.53 -14.57 -34.00
CA ASN A 400 -14.36 -14.56 -32.81
C ASN A 400 -13.55 -14.82 -31.53
N ALA A 401 -12.53 -15.69 -31.59
CA ALA A 401 -11.60 -15.89 -30.48
C ALA A 401 -10.85 -14.60 -30.12
N LEU A 402 -10.34 -13.87 -31.12
CA LEU A 402 -9.64 -12.60 -30.91
C LEU A 402 -10.54 -11.51 -30.33
N LYS A 403 -11.79 -11.38 -30.81
CA LYS A 403 -12.77 -10.45 -30.19
C LYS A 403 -12.98 -10.74 -28.71
N LYS A 404 -13.16 -12.01 -28.36
CA LYS A 404 -13.33 -12.45 -26.96
C LYS A 404 -12.08 -12.16 -26.12
N MET A 405 -10.88 -12.30 -26.70
CA MET A 405 -9.63 -11.94 -26.01
C MET A 405 -9.52 -10.44 -25.80
N CYS A 406 -9.84 -9.64 -26.82
CA CYS A 406 -9.83 -8.18 -26.74
C CYS A 406 -10.78 -7.65 -25.67
N SER A 407 -11.97 -8.25 -25.52
CA SER A 407 -12.94 -7.85 -24.49
C SER A 407 -12.61 -8.33 -23.08
N SER A 408 -11.72 -9.31 -22.91
CA SER A 408 -11.34 -9.90 -21.61
C SER A 408 -10.02 -9.37 -21.04
N GLY A 409 -9.55 -8.20 -21.50
CA GLY A 409 -8.37 -7.54 -20.92
C GLY A 409 -7.04 -8.22 -21.27
N TRP A 410 -6.85 -8.57 -22.54
CA TRP A 410 -5.62 -9.22 -23.04
C TRP A 410 -4.31 -8.49 -22.70
N THR A 411 -4.37 -7.18 -22.45
CA THR A 411 -3.21 -6.34 -22.12
C THR A 411 -2.67 -6.57 -20.71
N GLU A 412 -3.28 -7.45 -19.93
CA GLU A 412 -2.82 -7.85 -18.60
C GLU A 412 -2.33 -9.31 -18.57
N GLN A 413 -2.35 -10.02 -19.71
CA GLN A 413 -2.07 -11.45 -19.78
C GLN A 413 -0.61 -11.75 -20.18
N HIS A 414 -0.13 -12.94 -19.83
CA HIS A 414 1.23 -13.40 -20.16
C HIS A 414 1.52 -13.52 -21.67
N ASN A 415 0.48 -13.63 -22.49
CA ASN A 415 0.56 -13.77 -23.95
C ASN A 415 0.23 -12.48 -24.70
N ILE A 416 0.42 -11.34 -24.04
CA ILE A 416 0.16 -10.01 -24.60
C ILE A 416 0.84 -9.81 -25.96
N PHE A 417 2.09 -10.23 -26.13
CA PHE A 417 2.83 -10.05 -27.38
C PHE A 417 2.31 -10.97 -28.50
N ASP A 418 1.89 -12.19 -28.18
CA ASP A 418 1.21 -13.08 -29.13
C ASP A 418 -0.07 -12.43 -29.66
N VAL A 419 -0.91 -11.92 -28.75
CA VAL A 419 -2.18 -11.30 -29.09
C VAL A 419 -1.96 -10.02 -29.89
N LEU A 420 -1.01 -9.18 -29.47
CA LEU A 420 -0.67 -7.95 -30.19
C LEU A 420 -0.34 -8.25 -31.65
N LEU A 421 0.50 -9.26 -31.93
CA LEU A 421 0.85 -9.64 -33.30
C LEU A 421 -0.34 -10.19 -34.09
N ASP A 422 -1.18 -11.01 -33.45
CA ASP A 422 -2.39 -11.56 -34.08
C ASP A 422 -3.39 -10.47 -34.48
N ILE A 423 -3.52 -9.40 -33.68
CA ILE A 423 -4.46 -8.31 -33.95
C ILE A 423 -3.82 -7.13 -34.70
N LEU A 424 -2.50 -7.09 -34.88
CA LEU A 424 -1.79 -5.93 -35.42
C LEU A 424 -2.35 -5.45 -36.78
N PRO A 425 -2.65 -6.33 -37.76
CA PRO A 425 -3.28 -5.88 -39.01
C PRO A 425 -4.67 -5.29 -38.80
N SER A 426 -5.46 -5.86 -37.88
CA SER A 426 -6.78 -5.34 -37.52
C SER A 426 -6.69 -4.01 -36.76
N LEU A 427 -5.65 -3.82 -35.94
CA LEU A 427 -5.38 -2.54 -35.27
C LEU A 427 -5.08 -1.45 -36.30
N LEU A 428 -4.19 -1.70 -37.27
CA LEU A 428 -3.88 -0.72 -38.31
C LEU A 428 -5.13 -0.35 -39.12
N LEU A 429 -5.90 -1.34 -39.58
CA LEU A 429 -7.16 -1.11 -40.27
C LEU A 429 -8.15 -0.29 -39.44
N CYS A 430 -8.22 -0.57 -38.12
CA CYS A 430 -9.06 0.18 -37.20
C CYS A 430 -8.59 1.65 -37.08
N MET A 431 -7.28 1.88 -36.91
CA MET A 431 -6.73 3.23 -36.80
C MET A 431 -6.96 4.05 -38.07
N ASP A 432 -6.78 3.44 -39.25
CA ASP A 432 -7.04 4.10 -40.54
C ASP A 432 -8.52 4.46 -40.69
N SER A 433 -9.43 3.55 -40.34
CA SER A 433 -10.87 3.81 -40.38
C SER A 433 -11.29 4.94 -39.45
N ILE A 434 -10.76 4.97 -38.22
CA ILE A 434 -11.02 6.05 -37.26
C ILE A 434 -10.44 7.38 -37.77
N ARG A 435 -9.25 7.36 -38.37
CA ARG A 435 -8.58 8.54 -38.94
C ARG A 435 -9.37 9.14 -40.11
N GLU A 436 -9.84 8.31 -41.04
CA GLU A 436 -10.66 8.75 -42.17
C GLU A 436 -11.97 9.39 -41.70
N ASN A 437 -12.52 8.90 -40.58
CA ASN A 437 -13.68 9.46 -39.89
C ASN A 437 -14.86 9.77 -40.85
N GLY A 438 -15.14 8.86 -41.80
CA GLY A 438 -16.06 9.09 -42.92
C GLY A 438 -17.52 9.45 -42.54
N GLY A 439 -17.88 9.38 -41.25
CA GLY A 439 -19.17 9.81 -40.72
C GLY A 439 -19.11 10.88 -39.62
N GLY A 440 -17.94 11.47 -39.34
CA GLY A 440 -17.77 12.45 -38.26
C GLY A 440 -18.04 11.89 -36.85
N LYS A 441 -17.92 10.57 -36.67
CA LYS A 441 -18.23 9.85 -35.42
C LYS A 441 -17.21 10.16 -34.32
N PHE A 442 -15.96 10.41 -34.70
CA PHE A 442 -14.85 10.60 -33.77
C PHE A 442 -14.44 12.07 -33.68
N SER A 443 -14.06 12.51 -32.47
CA SER A 443 -13.52 13.85 -32.24
C SER A 443 -12.12 13.98 -32.83
N SER A 444 -11.67 15.22 -33.07
CA SER A 444 -10.33 15.48 -33.62
C SER A 444 -9.19 14.97 -32.73
N SER A 445 -9.39 14.89 -31.41
CA SER A 445 -8.41 14.29 -30.49
C SER A 445 -8.28 12.80 -30.75
N VAL A 446 -9.40 12.09 -30.86
CA VAL A 446 -9.41 10.63 -31.08
C VAL A 446 -8.81 10.29 -32.44
N THR A 447 -9.08 11.08 -33.49
CA THR A 447 -8.48 10.85 -34.80
C THR A 447 -6.98 11.12 -34.83
N ALA A 448 -6.50 12.14 -34.10
CA ALA A 448 -5.07 12.41 -33.94
C ALA A 448 -4.34 11.31 -33.15
N ASP A 449 -4.97 10.81 -32.07
CA ASP A 449 -4.45 9.70 -31.29
C ASP A 449 -4.38 8.41 -32.13
N ALA A 450 -5.43 8.11 -32.90
CA ALA A 450 -5.47 6.97 -33.81
C ALA A 450 -4.34 7.02 -34.83
N TYR A 451 -4.12 8.18 -35.46
CA TYR A 451 -3.01 8.40 -36.39
C TYR A 451 -1.65 8.18 -35.71
N SER A 452 -1.44 8.79 -34.55
CA SER A 452 -0.17 8.70 -33.84
C SER A 452 0.14 7.28 -33.32
N ILE A 453 -0.88 6.54 -32.87
CA ILE A 453 -0.74 5.12 -32.50
C ILE A 453 -0.45 4.29 -33.75
N GLY A 454 -1.23 4.49 -34.82
CA GLY A 454 -1.10 3.77 -36.10
C GLY A 454 0.30 3.89 -36.69
N GLU A 455 0.83 5.10 -36.82
CA GLU A 455 2.19 5.34 -37.32
C GLU A 455 3.26 4.68 -36.45
N SER A 456 3.08 4.68 -35.12
CA SER A 456 4.07 4.09 -34.23
C SER A 456 4.07 2.56 -34.26
N ILE A 457 2.91 1.92 -34.36
CA ILE A 457 2.83 0.45 -34.48
C ILE A 457 3.11 -0.05 -35.91
N ALA A 458 3.03 0.84 -36.90
CA ALA A 458 3.44 0.60 -38.29
C ALA A 458 4.95 0.81 -38.55
N ASP A 459 5.76 0.91 -37.49
CA ASP A 459 7.21 1.00 -37.59
C ASP A 459 7.86 -0.40 -37.54
N PHE A 460 8.83 -0.66 -38.44
CA PHE A 460 9.47 -1.97 -38.53
C PHE A 460 10.28 -2.34 -37.27
N GLU A 461 10.92 -1.35 -36.61
CA GLU A 461 11.64 -1.60 -35.35
C GLU A 461 10.67 -2.02 -34.24
N VAL A 462 9.47 -1.45 -34.19
CA VAL A 462 8.41 -1.88 -33.27
C VAL A 462 7.97 -3.31 -33.59
N ILE A 463 7.68 -3.62 -34.85
CA ILE A 463 7.22 -4.97 -35.26
C ILE A 463 8.25 -6.04 -34.90
N VAL A 464 9.51 -5.86 -35.30
CA VAL A 464 10.56 -6.85 -35.02
C VAL A 464 10.83 -6.98 -33.52
N THR A 465 10.75 -5.87 -32.76
CA THR A 465 10.88 -5.91 -31.30
C THR A 465 9.75 -6.72 -30.65
N VAL A 466 8.50 -6.56 -31.09
CA VAL A 466 7.37 -7.35 -30.58
C VAL A 466 7.55 -8.84 -30.92
N VAL A 467 7.99 -9.17 -32.13
CA VAL A 467 8.27 -10.57 -32.54
C VAL A 467 9.35 -11.20 -31.66
N ILE A 468 10.43 -10.48 -31.41
CA ILE A 468 11.53 -10.93 -30.54
C ILE A 468 11.01 -11.13 -29.10
N LEU A 469 10.28 -10.15 -28.55
CA LEU A 469 9.69 -10.25 -27.21
C LEU A 469 8.75 -11.45 -27.09
N LYS A 470 7.85 -11.65 -28.07
CA LYS A 470 6.94 -12.80 -28.13
C LYS A 470 7.71 -14.13 -28.08
N ASN A 471 8.75 -14.28 -28.90
CA ASN A 471 9.49 -15.53 -28.99
C ASN A 471 10.37 -15.78 -27.75
N VAL A 472 11.05 -14.76 -27.20
CA VAL A 472 11.86 -14.88 -25.96
C VAL A 472 10.98 -15.12 -24.73
N LEU A 473 9.89 -14.36 -24.56
CA LEU A 473 9.03 -14.45 -23.38
C LEU A 473 8.07 -15.66 -23.42
N THR A 474 8.04 -16.42 -24.51
CA THR A 474 7.32 -17.69 -24.55
C THR A 474 7.89 -18.70 -23.53
N PHE A 475 9.22 -18.69 -23.31
CA PHE A 475 9.88 -19.59 -22.35
C PHE A 475 9.52 -19.29 -20.88
N THR A 476 9.15 -18.03 -20.56
CA THR A 476 8.73 -17.62 -19.21
C THR A 476 7.20 -17.68 -19.02
N ARG A 477 6.42 -17.93 -20.08
CA ARG A 477 4.95 -17.84 -20.06
C ARG A 477 4.31 -18.85 -19.10
N ALA A 478 4.71 -20.12 -19.17
CA ALA A 478 4.14 -21.16 -18.31
C ALA A 478 4.59 -20.96 -16.84
N PHE A 479 5.86 -20.63 -16.65
CA PHE A 479 6.44 -20.31 -15.35
C PHE A 479 5.72 -19.14 -14.68
N GLY A 480 5.52 -18.02 -15.40
CA GLY A 480 4.78 -16.85 -14.89
C GLY A 480 3.32 -17.15 -14.55
N ARG A 481 2.64 -17.99 -15.36
CA ARG A 481 1.28 -18.45 -15.04
C ARG A 481 1.24 -19.25 -13.74
N ASN A 482 2.21 -20.13 -13.52
CA ASN A 482 2.28 -20.92 -12.30
C ASN A 482 2.58 -20.06 -11.06
N LEU A 483 3.37 -18.98 -11.20
CA LEU A 483 3.59 -18.01 -10.11
C LEU A 483 2.32 -17.26 -9.68
N GLN A 484 1.35 -17.11 -10.59
CA GLN A 484 0.04 -16.53 -10.28
C GLN A 484 -1.03 -17.59 -9.97
N GLY A 485 -0.63 -18.87 -9.87
CA GLY A 485 -1.49 -20.01 -9.58
C GLY A 485 -1.74 -20.21 -8.08
N GLU A 486 -2.14 -21.43 -7.71
CA GLU A 486 -2.26 -21.82 -6.31
C GLU A 486 -0.88 -22.12 -5.70
N THR A 487 -0.82 -22.33 -4.38
CA THR A 487 0.45 -22.53 -3.67
C THR A 487 1.31 -23.67 -4.25
N LEU A 488 0.69 -24.77 -4.69
CA LEU A 488 1.42 -25.87 -5.34
C LEU A 488 2.02 -25.47 -6.70
N ASP A 489 1.33 -24.63 -7.46
CA ASP A 489 1.81 -24.13 -8.75
C ASP A 489 3.02 -23.22 -8.55
N VAL A 490 2.95 -22.30 -7.59
CA VAL A 490 4.07 -21.40 -7.24
C VAL A 490 5.28 -22.20 -6.77
N PHE A 491 5.07 -23.19 -5.91
CA PHE A 491 6.12 -24.11 -5.47
C PHE A 491 6.77 -24.86 -6.66
N SER A 492 5.95 -25.38 -7.57
CA SER A 492 6.42 -26.07 -8.77
C SER A 492 7.15 -25.14 -9.73
N ALA A 493 6.72 -23.88 -9.83
CA ALA A 493 7.41 -22.83 -10.57
C ALA A 493 8.82 -22.64 -10.01
N ALA A 494 8.95 -22.41 -8.70
CA ALA A 494 10.25 -22.23 -8.04
C ALA A 494 11.22 -23.40 -8.31
N ASN A 495 10.72 -24.63 -8.37
CA ASN A 495 11.52 -25.82 -8.68
C ASN A 495 11.82 -26.03 -10.17
N SER A 496 11.13 -25.34 -11.07
CA SER A 496 11.34 -25.40 -12.52
C SER A 496 12.16 -24.24 -13.08
N LEU A 497 12.51 -23.23 -12.28
CA LEU A 497 13.28 -22.06 -12.73
C LEU A 497 14.56 -22.46 -13.48
N THR A 498 15.31 -23.43 -12.95
CA THR A 498 16.56 -23.89 -13.59
C THR A 498 16.32 -24.39 -15.01
N ALA A 499 15.20 -25.06 -15.28
CA ALA A 499 14.85 -25.50 -16.63
C ALA A 499 14.49 -24.32 -17.56
N VAL A 500 13.85 -23.27 -17.03
CA VAL A 500 13.55 -22.03 -17.77
C VAL A 500 14.84 -21.32 -18.14
N LEU A 501 15.76 -21.15 -17.19
CA LEU A 501 17.08 -20.54 -17.42
C LEU A 501 17.91 -21.35 -18.42
N TYR A 502 17.91 -22.68 -18.33
CA TYR A 502 18.58 -23.52 -19.35
C TYR A 502 17.99 -23.33 -20.75
N SER A 503 16.67 -23.24 -20.87
CA SER A 503 16.02 -23.01 -22.17
C SER A 503 16.40 -21.64 -22.75
N LEU A 504 16.43 -20.59 -21.92
CA LEU A 504 16.86 -19.26 -22.36
C LEU A 504 18.34 -19.22 -22.74
N ASN A 505 19.20 -19.89 -21.98
CA ASN A 505 20.63 -20.01 -22.30
C ASN A 505 20.85 -20.74 -23.63
N GLU A 506 20.14 -21.83 -23.89
CA GLU A 506 20.24 -22.56 -25.16
C GLU A 506 19.89 -21.66 -26.36
N VAL A 507 18.82 -20.87 -26.24
CA VAL A 507 18.44 -19.90 -27.28
C VAL A 507 19.51 -18.82 -27.45
N ASN A 508 20.09 -18.33 -26.36
CA ASN A 508 21.16 -17.32 -26.40
C ASN A 508 22.46 -17.88 -27.02
N ASP A 509 22.81 -19.13 -26.74
CA ASP A 509 23.99 -19.79 -27.29
C ASP A 509 23.84 -20.06 -28.79
N ASN A 510 22.61 -20.31 -29.25
CA ASN A 510 22.27 -20.55 -30.66
C ASN A 510 21.59 -19.35 -31.33
N ILE A 511 21.84 -18.13 -30.85
CA ILE A 511 21.05 -16.94 -31.19
C ILE A 511 21.04 -16.60 -32.68
N ASP A 512 22.09 -16.94 -33.42
CA ASP A 512 22.16 -16.70 -34.87
C ASP A 512 21.03 -17.43 -35.62
N VAL A 513 20.76 -18.69 -35.25
CA VAL A 513 19.72 -19.52 -35.87
C VAL A 513 18.33 -19.01 -35.47
N TYR A 514 18.13 -18.77 -34.17
CA TYR A 514 16.85 -18.26 -33.68
C TYR A 514 16.50 -16.88 -34.25
N HIS A 515 17.49 -15.99 -34.33
CA HIS A 515 17.31 -14.65 -34.89
C HIS A 515 16.91 -14.69 -36.36
N GLU A 516 17.51 -15.57 -37.18
CA GLU A 516 17.14 -15.72 -38.58
C GLU A 516 15.64 -16.02 -38.73
N PHE A 517 15.10 -16.95 -37.93
CA PHE A 517 13.68 -17.27 -37.93
C PHE A 517 12.81 -16.11 -37.44
N TRP A 518 13.18 -15.46 -36.33
CA TRP A 518 12.41 -14.34 -35.76
C TRP A 518 12.40 -13.12 -36.68
N TYR A 519 13.54 -12.83 -37.31
CA TYR A 519 13.67 -11.75 -38.28
C TYR A 519 12.84 -12.05 -39.53
N SER A 520 12.89 -13.28 -40.06
CA SER A 520 12.05 -13.71 -41.19
C SER A 520 10.54 -13.62 -40.87
N GLU A 521 10.13 -13.98 -39.65
CA GLU A 521 8.74 -13.80 -39.17
C GLU A 521 8.35 -12.31 -39.20
N ALA A 522 9.20 -11.42 -38.66
CA ALA A 522 8.95 -9.98 -38.66
C ALA A 522 8.87 -9.38 -40.07
N VAL A 523 9.78 -9.77 -40.97
CA VAL A 523 9.77 -9.34 -42.38
C VAL A 523 8.49 -9.79 -43.08
N SER A 524 8.05 -11.04 -42.84
CA SER A 524 6.82 -11.58 -43.43
C SER A 524 5.58 -10.83 -42.94
N LEU A 525 5.51 -10.52 -41.63
CA LEU A 525 4.44 -9.74 -41.03
C LEU A 525 4.42 -8.29 -41.57
N ALA A 526 5.57 -7.64 -41.65
CA ALA A 526 5.70 -6.29 -42.20
C ALA A 526 5.26 -6.25 -43.68
N ALA A 527 5.68 -7.24 -44.48
CA ALA A 527 5.28 -7.35 -45.89
C ALA A 527 3.76 -7.51 -46.06
N LEU A 528 3.09 -8.29 -45.19
CA LEU A 528 1.63 -8.44 -45.20
C LEU A 528 0.92 -7.10 -45.00
N MET A 529 1.50 -6.21 -44.19
CA MET A 529 0.97 -4.88 -43.88
C MET A 529 1.56 -3.77 -44.77
N GLN A 530 2.37 -4.13 -45.78
CA GLN A 530 3.05 -3.20 -46.69
C GLN A 530 3.99 -2.20 -45.98
N ILE A 531 4.58 -2.62 -44.87
CA ILE A 531 5.55 -1.83 -44.09
C ILE A 531 6.96 -2.16 -44.57
N PRO A 532 7.78 -1.15 -44.96
CA PRO A 532 9.13 -1.40 -45.44
C PRO A 532 10.07 -1.75 -44.28
N VAL A 533 10.95 -2.73 -44.52
CA VAL A 533 12.08 -3.02 -43.63
C VAL A 533 12.99 -1.79 -43.59
N SER A 534 13.24 -1.26 -42.40
CA SER A 534 14.09 -0.09 -42.24
C SER A 534 14.86 -0.13 -40.91
N VAL A 535 16.06 0.46 -40.93
CA VAL A 535 16.90 0.67 -39.74
C VAL A 535 16.63 2.08 -39.20
N PRO A 536 16.59 2.28 -37.87
CA PRO A 536 16.30 3.58 -37.27
C PRO A 536 17.25 4.68 -37.74
N ARG A 537 16.66 5.82 -38.11
CA ARG A 537 17.40 6.97 -38.67
C ARG A 537 18.49 7.50 -37.74
N LEU A 538 18.25 7.48 -36.42
CA LEU A 538 19.22 7.96 -35.42
C LEU A 538 20.48 7.10 -35.40
N PHE A 539 20.34 5.78 -35.54
CA PHE A 539 21.47 4.86 -35.64
C PHE A 539 22.29 5.13 -36.90
N LEU A 540 21.62 5.21 -38.06
CA LEU A 540 22.28 5.53 -39.34
C LEU A 540 23.05 6.86 -39.29
N ARG A 541 22.51 7.88 -38.60
CA ARG A 541 23.22 9.17 -38.43
C ARG A 541 24.49 9.03 -37.59
N LYS A 542 24.44 8.29 -36.48
CA LYS A 542 25.62 8.05 -35.63
C LYS A 542 26.70 7.24 -36.37
N GLN A 543 26.30 6.26 -37.17
CA GLN A 543 27.23 5.38 -37.87
C GLN A 543 27.87 6.02 -39.11
N ARG A 544 27.13 6.88 -39.84
CA ARG A 544 27.70 7.70 -40.93
C ARG A 544 28.78 8.66 -40.42
N ALA A 545 28.69 9.11 -39.17
CA ALA A 545 29.75 9.90 -38.54
C ALA A 545 31.01 9.08 -38.20
N ALA A 546 30.92 7.74 -38.21
CA ALA A 546 31.98 6.80 -37.87
C ALA A 546 32.58 6.06 -39.08
N ASP A 547 32.18 6.39 -40.33
CA ASP A 547 32.70 5.83 -41.59
C ASP A 547 32.68 4.28 -41.71
N LEU A 548 31.71 3.63 -41.04
CA LEU A 548 31.46 2.20 -41.17
C LEU A 548 30.54 1.95 -42.40
N GLY A 549 30.87 0.97 -43.24
CA GLY A 549 30.25 0.68 -44.55
C GLY A 549 28.75 0.34 -44.58
N GLU A 550 28.26 -0.36 -45.61
CA GLU A 550 26.83 -0.71 -45.75
C GLU A 550 26.32 -1.56 -44.58
N ILE A 551 25.24 -1.10 -43.94
CA ILE A 551 24.64 -1.74 -42.77
C ILE A 551 23.54 -2.69 -43.23
N GLN A 552 23.68 -3.96 -42.90
CA GLN A 552 22.62 -4.95 -43.09
C GLN A 552 21.59 -4.82 -41.95
N ALA A 553 20.32 -4.64 -42.30
CA ALA A 553 19.24 -4.45 -41.32
C ALA A 553 19.13 -5.63 -40.35
N GLU A 554 19.26 -6.85 -40.87
CA GLU A 554 19.22 -8.07 -40.06
C GLU A 554 20.30 -8.09 -38.98
N THR A 555 21.54 -7.71 -39.32
CA THR A 555 22.66 -7.62 -38.38
C THR A 555 22.39 -6.56 -37.31
N TYR A 556 21.85 -5.40 -37.69
CA TYR A 556 21.46 -4.37 -36.74
C TYR A 556 20.44 -4.91 -35.72
N PHE A 557 19.34 -5.51 -36.18
CA PHE A 557 18.32 -6.02 -35.26
C PHE A 557 18.85 -7.17 -34.40
N LYS A 558 19.77 -7.99 -34.91
CA LYS A 558 20.43 -9.02 -34.10
C LYS A 558 21.22 -8.41 -32.94
N GLU A 559 22.13 -7.50 -33.26
CA GLU A 559 23.11 -6.96 -32.31
C GLU A 559 22.50 -5.97 -31.31
N TYR A 560 21.53 -5.16 -31.75
CA TYR A 560 21.00 -4.05 -30.96
C TYR A 560 19.60 -4.30 -30.40
N VAL A 561 18.90 -5.36 -30.84
CA VAL A 561 17.59 -5.72 -30.30
C VAL A 561 17.58 -7.14 -29.76
N THR A 562 17.81 -8.16 -30.59
CA THR A 562 17.67 -9.56 -30.21
C THR A 562 18.59 -9.96 -29.08
N VAL A 563 19.90 -9.75 -29.24
CA VAL A 563 20.92 -10.12 -28.24
C VAL A 563 20.74 -9.34 -26.92
N PRO A 564 20.52 -8.01 -26.91
CA PRO A 564 20.24 -7.27 -25.69
C PRO A 564 18.96 -7.74 -24.99
N VAL A 565 17.87 -7.98 -25.73
CA VAL A 565 16.59 -8.42 -25.16
C VAL A 565 16.72 -9.76 -24.47
N ILE A 566 17.28 -10.79 -25.13
CA ILE A 566 17.40 -12.12 -24.49
C ILE A 566 18.27 -12.08 -23.24
N ARG A 567 19.43 -11.42 -23.30
CA ARG A 567 20.33 -11.28 -22.16
C ARG A 567 19.71 -10.46 -21.03
N GLY A 568 18.99 -9.39 -21.37
CA GLY A 568 18.25 -8.59 -20.41
C GLY A 568 17.18 -9.42 -19.70
N ILE A 569 16.38 -10.20 -20.44
CA ILE A 569 15.37 -11.09 -19.84
C ILE A 569 16.00 -12.13 -18.93
N MET A 570 17.12 -12.75 -19.34
CA MET A 570 17.84 -13.70 -18.50
C MET A 570 18.30 -13.06 -17.19
N GLN A 571 18.92 -11.88 -17.26
CA GLN A 571 19.35 -11.15 -16.07
C GLN A 571 18.17 -10.77 -15.16
N GLU A 572 17.06 -10.28 -15.71
CA GLU A 572 15.88 -9.95 -14.90
C GLU A 572 15.28 -11.18 -14.21
N VAL A 573 15.26 -12.34 -14.87
CA VAL A 573 14.81 -13.59 -14.26
C VAL A 573 15.77 -14.03 -13.15
N GLU A 574 17.08 -13.92 -13.34
CA GLU A 574 18.08 -14.27 -12.32
C GLU A 574 18.03 -13.33 -11.11
N ASP A 575 17.94 -12.02 -11.33
CA ASP A 575 17.84 -11.00 -10.28
C ASP A 575 16.59 -11.22 -9.41
N MET A 576 15.45 -11.41 -10.07
CA MET A 576 14.14 -11.49 -9.41
C MET A 576 13.89 -12.83 -8.72
N PHE A 577 14.48 -13.91 -9.21
CA PHE A 577 14.43 -15.22 -8.57
C PHE A 577 15.80 -15.62 -8.05
N CYS A 578 16.48 -14.68 -7.39
CA CYS A 578 17.71 -14.95 -6.67
C CYS A 578 17.51 -16.05 -5.60
N ASP A 579 18.61 -16.60 -5.11
CA ASP A 579 18.57 -17.75 -4.19
C ASP A 579 17.74 -17.48 -2.91
N ASN A 580 17.77 -16.26 -2.37
CA ASN A 580 16.94 -15.89 -1.23
C ASN A 580 15.44 -15.96 -1.53
N ASN A 581 15.02 -15.40 -2.68
CA ASN A 581 13.63 -15.42 -3.12
C ASN A 581 13.16 -16.86 -3.38
N LEU A 582 14.00 -17.68 -4.02
CA LEU A 582 13.70 -19.09 -4.26
C LEU A 582 13.58 -19.89 -2.97
N ARG A 583 14.47 -19.67 -2.00
CA ARG A 583 14.38 -20.31 -0.69
C ARG A 583 13.07 -19.96 0.02
N ALA A 584 12.64 -18.69 -0.05
CA ALA A 584 11.34 -18.27 0.48
C ALA A 584 10.18 -18.99 -0.23
N LEU A 585 10.20 -19.11 -1.56
CA LEU A 585 9.16 -19.83 -2.31
C LEU A 585 9.17 -21.35 -2.05
N LYS A 586 10.33 -21.95 -1.80
CA LYS A 586 10.45 -23.36 -1.43
C LYS A 586 9.91 -23.65 -0.02
N CYS A 587 9.81 -22.65 0.84
CA CYS A 587 9.12 -22.78 2.13
C CYS A 587 7.60 -22.99 1.99
N LEU A 588 7.02 -22.80 0.80
CA LEU A 588 5.64 -23.22 0.51
C LEU A 588 5.45 -24.74 0.66
N SER A 589 6.53 -25.52 0.74
CA SER A 589 6.51 -26.94 1.15
C SER A 589 5.83 -27.18 2.50
N LEU A 590 5.65 -26.15 3.35
CA LEU A 590 4.93 -26.25 4.62
C LEU A 590 3.41 -26.39 4.47
N VAL A 591 2.87 -26.05 3.31
CA VAL A 591 1.44 -26.19 3.03
C VAL A 591 1.12 -27.69 2.84
N PRO A 592 0.09 -28.24 3.52
CA PRO A 592 -0.13 -29.68 3.57
C PRO A 592 -0.31 -30.36 2.20
N ALA A 593 -0.97 -29.73 1.23
CA ALA A 593 -1.08 -30.29 -0.12
C ALA A 593 0.27 -30.40 -0.83
N VAL A 594 1.15 -29.42 -0.63
CA VAL A 594 2.52 -29.43 -1.17
C VAL A 594 3.34 -30.55 -0.51
N MET A 595 3.23 -30.71 0.82
CA MET A 595 3.84 -31.85 1.52
C MET A 595 3.37 -33.18 0.93
N GLY A 596 2.07 -33.32 0.69
CA GLY A 596 1.49 -34.52 0.08
C GLY A 596 2.08 -34.82 -1.30
N HIS A 597 2.25 -33.80 -2.14
CA HIS A 597 2.89 -33.90 -3.45
C HIS A 597 4.36 -34.35 -3.34
N MET A 598 5.09 -33.82 -2.36
CA MET A 598 6.47 -34.22 -2.05
C MET A 598 6.58 -35.56 -1.30
N LYS A 599 5.47 -36.30 -1.13
CA LYS A 599 5.41 -37.53 -0.34
C LYS A 599 5.97 -37.36 1.09
N PHE A 600 5.81 -36.15 1.65
CA PHE A 600 6.30 -35.74 2.97
C PHE A 600 7.83 -35.80 3.11
N ASN A 601 8.57 -35.65 2.01
CA ASN A 601 10.02 -35.46 2.01
C ASN A 601 10.36 -33.96 1.89
N THR A 602 10.30 -33.24 3.01
CA THR A 602 10.37 -31.78 3.04
C THR A 602 11.70 -31.29 3.61
N THR A 603 12.79 -31.56 2.90
CA THR A 603 14.13 -31.03 3.25
C THR A 603 14.24 -29.51 3.09
N GLU A 604 13.34 -28.92 2.31
CA GLU A 604 13.27 -27.49 2.03
C GLU A 604 12.79 -26.66 3.22
N GLU A 605 12.25 -27.30 4.27
CA GLU A 605 11.85 -26.61 5.51
C GLU A 605 13.04 -25.96 6.24
N ASN A 606 14.27 -26.44 5.99
CA ASN A 606 15.49 -25.87 6.56
C ASN A 606 15.72 -24.41 6.12
N PHE A 607 15.11 -23.98 5.01
CA PHE A 607 15.19 -22.59 4.58
C PHE A 607 14.43 -21.63 5.51
N ALA A 608 13.55 -22.13 6.38
CA ALA A 608 12.84 -21.34 7.37
C ALA A 608 13.76 -20.73 8.45
N GLU A 609 15.00 -21.25 8.62
CA GLU A 609 15.96 -20.75 9.61
C GLU A 609 16.32 -19.27 9.39
N VAL A 610 16.27 -18.78 8.15
CA VAL A 610 16.50 -17.36 7.81
C VAL A 610 15.49 -16.45 8.52
N TYR A 611 14.29 -16.95 8.79
CA TYR A 611 13.21 -16.24 9.45
C TYR A 611 13.15 -16.54 10.96
N SER A 612 14.18 -17.15 11.53
CA SER A 612 14.23 -17.46 12.98
C SER A 612 13.94 -16.25 13.87
N GLY A 613 14.39 -15.04 13.50
CA GLY A 613 14.09 -13.80 14.23
C GLY A 613 12.60 -13.40 14.24
N ASP A 614 11.80 -13.96 13.34
CA ASP A 614 10.37 -13.69 13.20
C ASP A 614 9.50 -14.65 14.00
N LEU A 615 10.07 -15.78 14.39
CA LEU A 615 9.33 -16.87 15.02
C LEU A 615 9.18 -16.64 16.54
N PRO A 616 8.03 -17.05 17.12
CA PRO A 616 7.81 -16.91 18.56
C PRO A 616 8.75 -17.77 19.41
N ASN A 617 9.09 -18.98 18.96
CA ASN A 617 9.97 -19.92 19.67
C ASN A 617 10.93 -20.62 18.68
N PRO A 618 11.97 -19.93 18.18
CA PRO A 618 12.79 -20.42 17.08
C PRO A 618 13.49 -21.75 17.39
N ASP A 619 13.94 -21.95 18.64
CA ASP A 619 14.63 -23.17 19.09
C ASP A 619 13.77 -24.44 18.96
N THR A 620 12.44 -24.30 19.00
CA THR A 620 11.53 -25.45 18.90
C THR A 620 11.08 -25.73 17.48
N LEU A 621 11.44 -24.89 16.50
CA LEU A 621 11.00 -25.01 15.12
C LEU A 621 11.28 -26.41 14.53
N PRO A 622 12.47 -27.02 14.67
CA PRO A 622 12.72 -28.34 14.06
C PRO A 622 11.81 -29.44 14.62
N ALA A 623 11.54 -29.42 15.93
CA ALA A 623 10.63 -30.37 16.56
C ALA A 623 9.17 -30.14 16.14
N GLU A 624 8.78 -28.87 16.02
CA GLU A 624 7.45 -28.47 15.60
C GLU A 624 7.16 -28.86 14.14
N LEU A 625 8.11 -28.62 13.24
CA LEU A 625 8.06 -29.04 11.83
C LEU A 625 7.94 -30.57 11.70
N HIS A 626 8.69 -31.31 12.52
CA HIS A 626 8.57 -32.77 12.57
C HIS A 626 7.15 -33.20 12.96
N CYS A 627 6.59 -32.62 14.03
CA CYS A 627 5.22 -32.89 14.47
C CYS A 627 4.19 -32.50 13.42
N TRP A 628 4.36 -31.35 12.76
CA TRP A 628 3.50 -30.86 11.69
C TRP A 628 3.45 -31.86 10.52
N ARG A 629 4.62 -32.34 10.08
CA ARG A 629 4.74 -33.36 9.03
C ARG A 629 4.07 -34.67 9.42
N ILE A 630 4.28 -35.16 10.65
CA ILE A 630 3.68 -36.40 11.15
C ILE A 630 2.15 -36.30 11.19
N LYS A 631 1.61 -35.17 11.66
CA LYS A 631 0.17 -34.88 11.67
C LYS A 631 -0.46 -35.09 10.29
N TRP A 632 0.10 -34.48 9.25
CA TRP A 632 -0.45 -34.54 7.90
C TRP A 632 -0.17 -35.85 7.17
N LYS A 633 0.96 -36.49 7.46
CA LYS A 633 1.31 -37.81 6.92
C LYS A 633 0.37 -38.92 7.41
N HIS A 634 -0.02 -38.86 8.69
CA HIS A 634 -0.87 -39.86 9.34
C HIS A 634 -2.33 -39.43 9.50
N ARG A 635 -2.76 -38.39 8.78
CA ARG A 635 -4.17 -37.96 8.75
C ARG A 635 -5.10 -39.09 8.28
N GLY A 636 -6.35 -39.05 8.72
CA GLY A 636 -7.39 -39.94 8.20
C GLY A 636 -7.58 -39.75 6.68
N LYS A 637 -7.86 -40.84 5.94
CA LYS A 637 -8.00 -40.79 4.48
C LYS A 637 -9.09 -39.84 3.98
N GLU A 638 -10.10 -39.58 4.80
CA GLU A 638 -11.22 -38.67 4.52
C GLU A 638 -10.83 -37.19 4.70
N VAL A 639 -9.70 -36.90 5.35
CA VAL A 639 -9.25 -35.53 5.59
C VAL A 639 -8.51 -35.01 4.36
N ARG A 640 -9.14 -34.04 3.67
CA ARG A 640 -8.51 -33.28 2.59
C ARG A 640 -7.31 -32.50 3.12
N LEU A 641 -6.25 -32.44 2.32
CA LEU A 641 -5.11 -31.57 2.58
C LEU A 641 -5.46 -30.12 2.15
N PRO A 642 -5.31 -29.12 3.03
CA PRO A 642 -5.37 -27.72 2.63
C PRO A 642 -4.42 -27.42 1.46
N THR A 643 -4.94 -26.74 0.43
CA THR A 643 -4.19 -26.44 -0.80
C THR A 643 -3.53 -25.07 -0.78
N THR A 644 -4.00 -24.15 0.06
CA THR A 644 -3.46 -22.80 0.18
C THR A 644 -2.94 -22.49 1.59
N ILE A 645 -2.12 -21.43 1.70
CA ILE A 645 -1.73 -20.89 3.01
C ILE A 645 -2.97 -20.45 3.80
N HIS A 646 -3.91 -19.78 3.14
CA HIS A 646 -5.14 -19.31 3.77
C HIS A 646 -5.93 -20.47 4.38
N GLU A 647 -6.24 -21.52 3.59
CA GLU A 647 -6.93 -22.71 4.10
C GLU A 647 -6.19 -23.34 5.30
N THR A 648 -4.86 -23.34 5.26
CA THR A 648 -4.02 -23.89 6.34
C THR A 648 -4.13 -23.06 7.62
N LEU A 649 -4.09 -21.73 7.50
CA LEU A 649 -4.21 -20.81 8.63
C LEU A 649 -5.63 -20.75 9.23
N GLN A 650 -6.66 -21.17 8.49
CA GLN A 650 -8.02 -21.27 9.01
C GLN A 650 -8.24 -22.51 9.90
N LEU A 651 -7.30 -23.45 9.93
CA LEU A 651 -7.44 -24.66 10.74
C LEU A 651 -7.29 -24.35 12.23
N PRO A 652 -8.19 -24.87 13.09
CA PRO A 652 -8.06 -24.71 14.55
C PRO A 652 -6.72 -25.23 15.08
N ASP A 653 -6.22 -26.30 14.45
CA ASP A 653 -5.03 -27.01 14.89
C ASP A 653 -3.73 -26.23 14.65
N VAL A 654 -3.71 -25.24 13.76
CA VAL A 654 -2.49 -24.45 13.45
C VAL A 654 -2.01 -23.71 14.70
N LYS A 655 -2.91 -23.36 15.62
CA LYS A 655 -2.61 -22.70 16.89
C LYS A 655 -1.73 -23.53 17.83
N PHE A 656 -1.67 -24.86 17.64
CA PHE A 656 -0.76 -25.74 18.39
C PHE A 656 0.66 -25.77 17.79
N PHE A 657 0.85 -25.14 16.64
CA PHE A 657 2.12 -25.00 15.93
C PHE A 657 2.42 -23.51 15.75
N PRO A 658 2.81 -22.80 16.83
CA PRO A 658 2.96 -21.35 16.83
C PRO A 658 4.07 -20.84 15.89
N ASN A 659 5.15 -21.60 15.67
CA ASN A 659 6.17 -21.21 14.71
C ASN A 659 5.68 -21.42 13.28
N VAL A 660 4.98 -22.53 13.00
CA VAL A 660 4.38 -22.77 11.68
C VAL A 660 3.32 -21.71 11.36
N ASP A 661 2.46 -21.37 12.32
CA ASP A 661 1.46 -20.29 12.18
C ASP A 661 2.12 -18.94 11.85
N ALA A 662 3.10 -18.52 12.66
CA ALA A 662 3.82 -17.26 12.44
C ALA A 662 4.54 -17.25 11.09
N PHE A 663 5.17 -18.36 10.72
CA PHE A 663 5.93 -18.43 9.48
C PHE A 663 5.02 -18.46 8.24
N LEU A 664 3.90 -19.17 8.28
CA LEU A 664 2.91 -19.13 7.20
C LEU A 664 2.34 -17.72 7.00
N LYS A 665 2.18 -16.94 8.08
CA LYS A 665 1.79 -15.52 7.98
C LYS A 665 2.86 -14.69 7.27
N VAL A 666 4.14 -14.84 7.62
CA VAL A 666 5.27 -14.20 6.92
C VAL A 666 5.32 -14.59 5.45
N LEU A 667 5.16 -15.87 5.12
CA LEU A 667 5.14 -16.32 3.73
C LEU A 667 3.96 -15.74 2.95
N SER A 668 2.79 -15.60 3.58
CA SER A 668 1.59 -15.07 2.93
C SER A 668 1.75 -13.61 2.48
N THR A 669 2.57 -12.82 3.17
CA THR A 669 2.80 -11.40 2.79
C THR A 669 3.65 -11.25 1.53
N MET A 670 4.32 -12.32 1.05
CA MET A 670 5.18 -12.28 -0.13
C MET A 670 4.43 -11.73 -1.36
N PRO A 671 4.91 -10.66 -2.02
CA PRO A 671 4.16 -9.97 -3.08
C PRO A 671 3.82 -10.79 -4.32
N VAL A 672 4.57 -11.85 -4.59
CA VAL A 672 4.34 -12.77 -5.73
C VAL A 672 3.13 -13.67 -5.53
N LEU A 673 2.78 -13.99 -4.28
CA LEU A 673 1.62 -14.83 -4.01
C LEU A 673 0.34 -14.09 -4.36
N LYS A 674 -0.64 -14.77 -4.92
CA LYS A 674 -1.92 -14.16 -5.26
C LYS A 674 -2.68 -13.76 -3.99
N VAL A 675 -3.23 -12.55 -3.97
CA VAL A 675 -4.25 -12.16 -2.98
C VAL A 675 -5.57 -12.84 -3.38
N GLU A 676 -6.16 -13.62 -2.49
CA GLU A 676 -7.45 -14.26 -2.76
C GLU A 676 -8.51 -13.17 -3.00
N LYS A 677 -9.10 -13.15 -4.21
CA LYS A 677 -10.19 -12.23 -4.53
C LYS A 677 -11.42 -12.66 -3.73
N GLY A 678 -11.80 -11.85 -2.76
CA GLY A 678 -13.12 -11.94 -2.12
C GLY A 678 -14.25 -11.61 -3.10
N THR A 679 -15.44 -11.33 -2.59
CA THR A 679 -16.61 -10.96 -3.40
C THR A 679 -16.53 -9.56 -4.02
N GLY A 680 -15.40 -8.87 -3.95
CA GLY A 680 -15.22 -7.49 -4.42
C GLY A 680 -13.85 -7.25 -5.06
N ASP A 681 -13.72 -6.08 -5.68
CA ASP A 681 -12.51 -5.64 -6.37
C ASP A 681 -11.33 -5.43 -5.41
N THR A 682 -10.11 -5.64 -5.88
CA THR A 682 -8.87 -5.37 -5.14
C THR A 682 -8.59 -3.86 -5.03
N ALA A 683 -7.74 -3.44 -4.09
CA ALA A 683 -7.37 -2.02 -3.94
C ALA A 683 -6.77 -1.43 -5.24
N THR A 684 -5.94 -2.20 -5.94
CA THR A 684 -5.37 -1.83 -7.24
C THR A 684 -6.43 -1.67 -8.33
N GLU A 685 -7.46 -2.51 -8.35
CA GLU A 685 -8.59 -2.39 -9.29
C GLU A 685 -9.44 -1.15 -8.97
N ARG A 686 -9.71 -0.88 -7.69
CA ARG A 686 -10.45 0.31 -7.25
C ARG A 686 -9.70 1.61 -7.57
N LEU A 687 -8.37 1.64 -7.38
CA LEU A 687 -7.52 2.77 -7.81
C LEU A 687 -7.64 3.00 -9.32
N ARG A 688 -7.53 1.93 -10.12
CA ARG A 688 -7.63 2.02 -11.59
C ARG A 688 -9.01 2.48 -12.03
N ALA A 689 -10.06 2.02 -11.38
CA ALA A 689 -11.43 2.45 -11.64
C ALA A 689 -11.61 3.95 -11.36
N TYR A 690 -11.10 4.44 -10.22
CA TYR A 690 -11.14 5.87 -9.87
C TYR A 690 -10.38 6.75 -10.87
N VAL A 691 -9.12 6.42 -11.16
CA VAL A 691 -8.30 7.17 -12.12
C VAL A 691 -8.90 7.12 -13.53
N GLY A 692 -9.60 6.02 -13.87
CA GLY A 692 -10.29 5.87 -15.14
C GLY A 692 -11.63 6.62 -15.24
N SER A 693 -12.32 6.86 -14.13
CA SER A 693 -13.65 7.48 -14.10
C SER A 693 -13.60 9.01 -13.92
N VAL A 694 -12.56 9.52 -13.25
CA VAL A 694 -12.41 10.95 -12.98
C VAL A 694 -11.41 11.59 -13.95
N PRO A 695 -11.76 12.68 -14.65
CA PRO A 695 -10.81 13.37 -15.54
C PRO A 695 -9.59 13.90 -14.76
N ALA A 696 -8.40 13.86 -15.37
CA ALA A 696 -7.13 14.20 -14.72
C ALA A 696 -7.14 15.54 -13.96
N ARG A 697 -7.78 16.57 -14.52
CA ARG A 697 -7.92 17.91 -13.92
C ARG A 697 -8.78 17.96 -12.63
N HIS A 698 -9.56 16.92 -12.38
CA HIS A 698 -10.46 16.78 -11.23
C HIS A 698 -10.00 15.72 -10.23
N LEU A 699 -8.89 15.04 -10.51
CA LEU A 699 -8.33 14.06 -9.58
C LEU A 699 -7.93 14.77 -8.28
N ASN A 700 -8.38 14.22 -7.17
CA ASN A 700 -8.07 14.71 -5.83
C ASN A 700 -7.61 13.54 -4.97
N LYS A 701 -6.48 13.70 -4.29
CA LYS A 701 -5.85 12.64 -3.49
C LYS A 701 -6.74 12.19 -2.34
N SER A 702 -7.38 13.13 -1.66
CA SER A 702 -8.28 12.89 -0.54
C SER A 702 -9.49 12.07 -0.97
N LEU A 703 -10.16 12.50 -2.05
CA LEU A 703 -11.28 11.74 -2.60
C LEU A 703 -10.85 10.36 -3.10
N ALA A 704 -9.68 10.23 -3.70
CA ALA A 704 -9.13 8.95 -4.11
C ALA A 704 -8.93 8.02 -2.89
N MET A 705 -8.31 8.52 -1.81
CA MET A 705 -8.08 7.78 -0.57
C MET A 705 -9.39 7.24 0.01
N LEU A 706 -10.44 8.07 0.03
CA LEU A 706 -11.76 7.68 0.52
C LEU A 706 -12.50 6.74 -0.44
N HIS A 707 -12.42 6.96 -1.76
CA HIS A 707 -13.08 6.14 -2.77
C HIS A 707 -12.50 4.72 -2.83
N ILE A 708 -11.17 4.61 -2.82
CA ILE A 708 -10.47 3.32 -2.89
C ILE A 708 -10.69 2.51 -1.61
N ASN A 709 -10.92 3.17 -0.48
CA ASN A 709 -11.10 2.54 0.82
C ASN A 709 -12.53 2.62 1.35
N THR A 710 -13.53 2.59 0.45
CA THR A 710 -14.97 2.63 0.80
C THR A 710 -15.45 1.47 1.67
N HIS A 711 -14.70 0.37 1.73
CA HIS A 711 -14.97 -0.78 2.59
C HIS A 711 -14.51 -0.56 4.03
N VAL A 712 -13.63 0.41 4.29
CA VAL A 712 -13.15 0.73 5.63
C VAL A 712 -14.27 1.42 6.40
N LYS A 713 -14.58 0.88 7.57
CA LYS A 713 -15.56 1.47 8.46
C LYS A 713 -15.02 2.80 8.99
N HIS A 714 -15.88 3.79 9.03
CA HIS A 714 -15.59 5.08 9.64
C HIS A 714 -16.71 5.44 10.61
N ASP A 715 -16.32 6.09 11.70
CA ASP A 715 -17.22 6.62 12.70
C ASP A 715 -17.20 8.14 12.61
N LEU A 716 -18.33 8.72 12.23
CA LEU A 716 -18.48 10.16 12.07
C LEU A 716 -18.32 10.89 13.41
N ASP A 717 -18.73 10.29 14.53
CA ASP A 717 -18.56 10.87 15.85
C ASP A 717 -17.08 11.00 16.20
N VAL A 718 -16.28 9.96 15.88
CA VAL A 718 -14.82 9.99 16.06
C VAL A 718 -14.17 11.06 15.18
N MET A 719 -14.66 11.26 13.95
CA MET A 719 -14.15 12.30 13.05
C MET A 719 -14.47 13.70 13.54
N VAL A 720 -15.70 13.94 13.99
CA VAL A 720 -16.10 15.20 14.62
C VAL A 720 -15.25 15.49 15.85
N ASP A 721 -15.07 14.50 16.73
CA ASP A 721 -14.20 14.65 17.90
C ASP A 721 -12.75 14.96 17.54
N LYS A 722 -12.20 14.30 16.50
CA LYS A 722 -10.84 14.58 16.01
C LYS A 722 -10.76 16.00 15.43
N TYR A 723 -11.74 16.41 14.64
CA TYR A 723 -11.77 17.74 14.05
C TYR A 723 -11.75 18.82 15.14
N CYS A 724 -12.67 18.74 16.11
CA CYS A 724 -12.74 19.71 17.20
C CYS A 724 -11.45 19.76 18.06
N ARG A 725 -10.71 18.65 18.16
CA ARG A 725 -9.43 18.60 18.89
C ARG A 725 -8.27 19.21 18.11
N LEU A 726 -8.25 19.02 16.78
CA LEU A 726 -7.18 19.50 15.91
C LEU A 726 -7.37 20.96 15.50
N TYR A 727 -8.62 21.40 15.38
CA TYR A 727 -9.00 22.73 14.89
C TYR A 727 -10.01 23.38 15.86
N PRO A 728 -9.58 23.78 17.08
CA PRO A 728 -10.44 24.50 18.01
C PRO A 728 -10.78 25.90 17.45
N GLU A 729 -12.02 26.39 17.66
CA GLU A 729 -12.47 27.71 17.17
C GLU A 729 -11.72 28.91 17.80
N ASP A 730 -10.93 28.69 18.86
CA ASP A 730 -10.28 29.73 19.67
C ASP A 730 -8.83 30.06 19.28
N ASP A 731 -8.36 29.74 18.06
CA ASP A 731 -7.00 30.09 17.62
C ASP A 731 -6.98 31.28 16.62
N PRO A 732 -7.01 32.53 17.10
CA PRO A 732 -6.98 33.72 16.25
C PRO A 732 -5.62 33.98 15.57
N GLU A 733 -4.59 33.16 15.83
CA GLU A 733 -3.28 33.28 15.18
C GLU A 733 -3.17 32.44 13.89
N ALA A 734 -4.07 31.47 13.65
CA ALA A 734 -4.05 30.65 12.43
C ALA A 734 -4.53 31.40 11.17
N GLU A 735 -5.25 32.53 11.31
CA GLU A 735 -5.66 33.37 10.18
C GLU A 735 -4.63 34.46 9.81
N ALA A 736 -3.53 34.61 10.57
CA ALA A 736 -2.61 35.73 10.44
C ALA A 736 -1.18 35.39 9.96
N GLU A 737 -0.74 34.12 9.96
CA GLU A 737 0.65 33.77 9.59
C GLU A 737 0.84 33.06 8.23
N ASP A 738 -0.21 32.80 7.44
CA ASP A 738 -0.04 32.12 6.12
C ASP A 738 -0.16 33.05 4.90
N VAL A 739 0.02 34.36 5.08
CA VAL A 739 0.04 35.34 3.97
C VAL A 739 1.45 35.57 3.40
N SER A 740 2.43 34.74 3.75
CA SER A 740 3.74 34.81 3.09
C SER A 740 4.42 33.47 2.98
N GLU A 741 3.95 32.62 2.06
CA GLU A 741 4.85 31.95 1.11
C GLU A 741 4.06 31.44 -0.11
N ASP A 742 4.50 31.89 -1.28
CA ASP A 742 3.83 31.77 -2.57
C ASP A 742 3.55 30.32 -3.02
N VAL A 743 2.26 29.97 -3.17
CA VAL A 743 1.81 28.98 -4.15
C VAL A 743 1.08 29.71 -5.28
N ILE A 744 1.87 30.29 -6.18
CA ILE A 744 1.36 30.86 -7.44
C ILE A 744 1.19 29.72 -8.45
N VAL A 745 -0.06 29.36 -8.72
CA VAL A 745 -0.46 28.62 -9.92
C VAL A 745 -0.73 29.62 -11.05
N THR A 746 0.20 29.67 -12.00
CA THR A 746 0.09 30.04 -13.44
C THR A 746 -0.38 31.43 -13.88
N LYS A 747 0.49 32.15 -14.62
CA LYS A 747 0.34 32.43 -16.09
C LYS A 747 1.44 33.32 -16.72
N VAL A 748 1.85 32.93 -17.94
CA VAL A 748 2.50 33.69 -19.06
C VAL A 748 4.01 33.94 -18.89
N ILE A 749 4.95 33.44 -19.71
CA ILE A 749 5.04 33.09 -21.15
C ILE A 749 5.59 31.67 -21.33
#